data_AF-A0A2A5BTA1-F1
#
_entry.id   AF-A0A2A5BTA1-F1
#
_cell.length_a   1.000
_cell.length_b   1.000
_cell.length_c   1.000
_cell.angle_alpha   90.00
_cell.angle_beta   90.00
_cell.angle_gamma   90.00
#
_symmetry.space_group_name_H-M   'P 1'
#
loop_
_entity.id
_entity.type
_entity.pdbx_description
1 polymer ?
#
loop_
_entity_poly.entity_id
_entity_poly.type
_entity_poly.pdbx_seq_one_letter_code
_entity_poly.pdbx_strand_id
1 'polypeptide(L)'
;MLRRAWAVTLLLLIASPSAIASQQSLSTPNDNIQAGHPWRILIVAQHDSLGLAPGNPAYTRVNEAIFTQLQRLGFEVLSLGVDPDLPACLKDVCVDKTEQELVTLVKQSQADIDLLVLFSVRYVERPGAAVLHREISVPSHMVDVKTGRRVGQWDDDGTITQPIADDCINECLRKRLSDYSRQIGQDTGLAIAHKLKDYQRRFDYYLTFEKFARGELLAIEGFLEHSEKDSRFRDIKEGSASADHDAERYLLHYVVNKTLVYDSMLPVHRFRQLLEQALDEESIDATIVVEGYQVRITRDSFPYLSRYIVGLLILLALISWLAKRYTHSKHQRLLQQLKDIQQVLATAPSADFYRNLMVVHRLLKQTASIAVLKEQHQALVLARQTYTEQALWPSKAARVLGDLSGLDLLAASVVEVGRSASDDQGQNQPAITLGYQRLSQLGKQNTITCHANGFSVADLDSSNGSWLDDETLLPGKALKLAKTQSSLYLGGETKPPSQGLCKLTLISPASSIGSLIVTVDASAVALMDKSYVSQNWPNLAHDKTRTWVLLGDALTLGIDSEGSGGIGSGDRSSGGIGSVDIGSVDIGCVRGSTPLAQLGYRDHRFWLSPATGRENSSQLTINQVKIIAEVPLIAGAKIQLAGLTFWLEPLGAAHNKKSP
;
A
#
# COMPACT_ATOMS: atom_id res chain seq x y z
N MET A 1 -21.33 -17.74 -22.52
CA MET A 1 -22.12 -16.49 -22.68
C MET A 1 -21.83 -15.38 -21.65
N LEU A 2 -20.89 -15.55 -20.69
CA LEU A 2 -20.58 -14.52 -19.66
C LEU A 2 -19.40 -13.55 -19.98
N ARG A 3 -18.89 -13.50 -21.22
CA ARG A 3 -17.74 -12.64 -21.57
C ARG A 3 -18.11 -11.28 -22.17
N ARG A 4 -19.39 -10.98 -22.40
CA ARG A 4 -19.84 -9.71 -23.04
C ARG A 4 -20.28 -8.60 -22.09
N ALA A 5 -20.32 -8.84 -20.77
CA ALA A 5 -20.85 -7.86 -19.81
C ALA A 5 -19.83 -6.86 -19.26
N TRP A 6 -18.52 -7.03 -19.51
CA TRP A 6 -17.48 -6.15 -18.95
C TRP A 6 -16.98 -5.05 -19.90
N ALA A 7 -17.43 -5.05 -21.17
CA ALA A 7 -16.99 -4.06 -22.17
C ALA A 7 -17.94 -2.85 -22.29
N VAL A 8 -19.11 -2.87 -21.63
CA VAL A 8 -20.14 -1.82 -21.81
C VAL A 8 -20.14 -0.82 -20.65
N THR A 9 -19.53 -1.12 -19.51
CA THR A 9 -19.59 -0.24 -18.32
C THR A 9 -18.42 0.76 -18.22
N LEU A 10 -17.38 0.65 -19.04
CA LEU A 10 -16.24 1.58 -19.02
C LEU A 10 -16.39 2.76 -20.01
N LEU A 11 -17.43 2.76 -20.86
CA LEU A 11 -17.62 3.78 -21.90
C LEU A 11 -18.68 4.84 -21.56
N LEU A 12 -19.26 4.81 -20.35
CA LEU A 12 -20.40 5.66 -19.97
C LEU A 12 -20.11 6.64 -18.81
N LEU A 13 -18.85 6.77 -18.37
CA LEU A 13 -18.44 7.68 -17.28
C LEU A 13 -17.57 8.88 -17.73
N ILE A 14 -17.55 9.18 -19.03
CA ILE A 14 -17.02 10.44 -19.58
C ILE A 14 -18.20 11.26 -20.17
N ALA A 15 -19.34 11.24 -19.50
CA ALA A 15 -20.34 12.27 -19.69
C ALA A 15 -19.97 13.40 -18.73
N SER A 16 -19.33 14.43 -19.26
CA SER A 16 -19.05 15.69 -18.58
C SER A 16 -20.27 16.13 -17.77
N PRO A 17 -20.14 16.49 -16.48
CA PRO A 17 -21.23 17.18 -15.80
C PRO A 17 -21.45 18.47 -16.57
N SER A 18 -22.59 18.52 -17.24
CA SER A 18 -23.12 19.69 -17.90
C SER A 18 -23.11 20.84 -16.91
N ALA A 19 -22.57 21.96 -17.34
CA ALA A 19 -22.63 23.23 -16.65
C ALA A 19 -24.05 23.42 -16.09
N ILE A 20 -24.17 23.41 -14.76
CA ILE A 20 -25.33 23.98 -14.08
C ILE A 20 -25.16 25.48 -14.28
N ALA A 21 -25.80 25.98 -15.34
CA ALA A 21 -25.95 27.40 -15.62
C ALA A 21 -26.59 28.03 -14.38
N SER A 22 -25.75 28.63 -13.56
CA SER A 22 -26.17 29.45 -12.44
C SER A 22 -26.81 30.69 -13.06
N GLN A 23 -28.12 30.81 -12.90
CA GLN A 23 -28.87 32.02 -13.22
C GLN A 23 -28.36 33.15 -12.32
N GLN A 24 -27.28 33.81 -12.74
CA GLN A 24 -26.93 35.11 -12.22
C GLN A 24 -27.90 36.11 -12.84
N SER A 25 -28.65 36.75 -11.95
CA SER A 25 -29.53 37.87 -12.22
C SER A 25 -28.83 38.90 -13.11
N LEU A 26 -29.39 39.16 -14.30
CA LEU A 26 -29.11 40.37 -15.06
C LEU A 26 -29.50 41.57 -14.20
N SER A 27 -28.53 42.13 -13.47
CA SER A 27 -28.56 43.53 -13.08
C SER A 27 -28.32 44.34 -14.35
N THR A 28 -29.32 45.14 -14.72
CA THR A 28 -29.22 46.13 -15.80
C THR A 28 -27.93 46.95 -15.65
N PRO A 29 -27.12 47.12 -16.71
CA PRO A 29 -25.94 47.95 -16.66
C PRO A 29 -26.40 49.39 -16.45
N ASN A 30 -26.14 49.92 -15.26
CA ASN A 30 -26.27 51.34 -15.00
C ASN A 30 -25.04 51.98 -15.65
N ASP A 31 -25.18 52.42 -16.90
CA ASP A 31 -24.13 52.97 -17.78
C ASP A 31 -23.52 54.32 -17.30
N ASN A 32 -23.54 54.60 -16.00
CA ASN A 32 -23.03 55.83 -15.40
C ASN A 32 -21.76 55.63 -14.55
N ILE A 33 -20.98 54.57 -14.83
CA ILE A 33 -19.64 54.38 -14.22
C ILE A 33 -18.55 54.58 -15.27
N GLN A 34 -18.48 55.80 -15.81
CA GLN A 34 -17.23 56.36 -16.30
C GLN A 34 -16.66 57.30 -15.23
N ALA A 35 -16.12 56.71 -14.17
CA ALA A 35 -15.14 57.40 -13.34
C ALA A 35 -13.83 56.65 -13.48
N GLY A 36 -13.28 56.61 -14.71
CA GLY A 36 -11.83 56.51 -14.82
C GLY A 36 -11.26 57.68 -14.01
N HIS A 37 -10.25 57.43 -13.19
CA HIS A 37 -9.66 58.48 -12.36
C HIS A 37 -9.40 59.72 -13.22
N PRO A 38 -10.02 60.88 -12.89
CA PRO A 38 -9.84 62.10 -13.67
C PRO A 38 -8.35 62.45 -13.66
N TRP A 39 -7.84 63.01 -14.76
CA TRP A 39 -6.44 63.41 -14.82
C TRP A 39 -6.16 64.38 -13.68
N ARG A 40 -5.14 64.06 -12.88
CA ARG A 40 -4.63 64.94 -11.83
C ARG A 40 -3.47 65.74 -12.40
N ILE A 41 -3.74 66.99 -12.74
CA ILE A 41 -2.86 67.85 -13.51
C ILE A 41 -2.19 68.86 -12.59
N LEU A 42 -0.86 68.91 -12.59
CA LEU A 42 -0.08 69.98 -11.97
C LEU A 42 0.39 70.96 -13.03
N ILE A 43 0.12 72.25 -12.84
CA ILE A 43 0.57 73.32 -13.74
C ILE A 43 1.74 74.04 -13.10
N VAL A 44 2.84 74.19 -13.83
CA VAL A 44 4.09 74.78 -13.33
C VAL A 44 4.65 75.78 -14.34
N ALA A 45 4.96 76.98 -13.86
CA ALA A 45 5.66 77.96 -14.67
C ALA A 45 7.17 77.69 -14.69
N GLN A 46 7.75 77.76 -15.88
CA GLN A 46 9.17 77.61 -16.12
C GLN A 46 9.79 78.91 -16.64
N HIS A 47 11.05 79.11 -16.26
CA HIS A 47 11.83 80.19 -16.83
C HIS A 47 12.27 79.83 -18.24
N ASP A 48 12.23 80.81 -19.14
CA ASP A 48 12.78 80.72 -20.49
C ASP A 48 13.74 81.89 -20.66
N SER A 49 14.78 81.72 -21.47
CA SER A 49 15.71 82.75 -21.89
C SER A 49 15.04 84.00 -22.48
N LEU A 50 13.88 83.84 -23.12
CA LEU A 50 13.03 84.93 -23.64
C LEU A 50 11.85 85.25 -22.72
N GLY A 51 11.83 84.66 -21.53
CA GLY A 51 10.76 84.77 -20.56
C GLY A 51 10.78 86.08 -19.79
N LEU A 52 9.62 86.48 -19.27
CA LEU A 52 9.53 87.56 -18.30
C LEU A 52 10.30 87.21 -17.00
N ALA A 53 10.71 88.23 -16.26
CA ALA A 53 11.37 88.02 -14.96
C ALA A 53 10.43 87.29 -13.97
N PRO A 54 10.96 86.43 -13.08
CA PRO A 54 10.20 85.83 -11.98
C PRO A 54 9.45 86.89 -11.14
N GLY A 55 8.29 86.54 -10.61
CA GLY A 55 7.39 87.47 -9.91
C GLY A 55 6.57 88.41 -10.79
N ASN A 56 6.65 88.30 -12.12
CA ASN A 56 5.76 89.04 -13.01
C ASN A 56 4.31 88.53 -12.90
N PRO A 57 3.29 89.40 -12.72
CA PRO A 57 1.89 88.98 -12.57
C PRO A 57 1.34 88.20 -13.76
N ALA A 58 1.97 88.30 -14.94
CA ALA A 58 1.62 87.51 -16.11
C ALA A 58 1.65 85.99 -15.82
N TYR A 59 2.66 85.48 -15.11
CA TYR A 59 2.77 84.06 -14.78
C TYR A 59 1.59 83.55 -13.96
N THR A 60 1.25 84.28 -12.88
CA THR A 60 0.09 83.93 -12.03
C THR A 60 -1.21 83.93 -12.84
N ARG A 61 -1.37 84.87 -13.76
CA ARG A 61 -2.58 85.03 -14.57
C ARG A 61 -2.72 83.96 -15.65
N VAL A 62 -1.61 83.52 -16.26
CA VAL A 62 -1.60 82.34 -17.12
C VAL A 62 -1.98 81.11 -16.30
N ASN A 63 -1.34 80.91 -15.16
CA ASN A 63 -1.57 79.74 -14.31
C ASN A 63 -3.05 79.62 -13.90
N GLU A 64 -3.63 80.70 -13.39
CA GLU A 64 -5.06 80.77 -13.04
C GLU A 64 -5.98 80.51 -14.24
N ALA A 65 -5.62 81.01 -15.42
CA ALA A 65 -6.39 80.83 -16.64
C ALA A 65 -6.39 79.37 -17.13
N ILE A 66 -5.22 78.74 -17.22
CA ILE A 66 -5.09 77.32 -17.58
C ILE A 66 -5.82 76.47 -16.54
N PHE A 67 -5.61 76.74 -15.25
CA PHE A 67 -6.26 76.05 -14.14
C PHE A 67 -7.79 76.09 -14.27
N THR A 68 -8.35 77.29 -14.41
CA THR A 68 -9.81 77.50 -14.50
C THR A 68 -10.38 76.81 -15.74
N GLN A 69 -9.68 76.87 -16.87
CA GLN A 69 -10.15 76.28 -18.11
C GLN A 69 -10.16 74.76 -18.07
N LEU A 70 -9.09 74.13 -17.56
CA LEU A 70 -9.01 72.67 -17.40
C LEU A 70 -10.05 72.18 -16.37
N GLN A 71 -10.20 72.89 -15.25
CA GLN A 71 -11.20 72.55 -14.24
C GLN A 71 -12.64 72.64 -14.80
N ARG A 72 -12.94 73.67 -15.61
CA ARG A 72 -14.24 73.82 -16.29
C ARG A 72 -14.54 72.67 -17.24
N LEU A 73 -13.52 72.06 -17.83
CA LEU A 73 -13.65 70.93 -18.75
C LEU A 73 -13.63 69.56 -18.04
N GLY A 74 -13.67 69.55 -16.70
CA GLY A 74 -13.82 68.34 -15.89
C GLY A 74 -12.51 67.65 -15.50
N PHE A 75 -11.36 68.29 -15.73
CA PHE A 75 -10.06 67.78 -15.26
C PHE A 75 -9.82 68.16 -13.80
N GLU A 76 -9.15 67.29 -13.05
CA GLU A 76 -8.76 67.58 -11.67
C GLU A 76 -7.42 68.32 -11.69
N VAL A 77 -7.45 69.64 -11.54
CA VAL A 77 -6.23 70.44 -11.51
C VAL A 77 -5.82 70.66 -10.06
N LEU A 78 -4.59 70.30 -9.72
CA LEU A 78 -4.06 70.44 -8.37
C LEU A 78 -3.53 71.85 -8.18
N SER A 79 -3.88 72.47 -7.04
CA SER A 79 -3.29 73.75 -6.67
C SER A 79 -1.91 73.51 -6.04
N LEU A 80 -0.99 74.45 -6.26
CA LEU A 80 0.40 74.39 -5.79
C LEU A 80 0.57 74.43 -4.27
N GLY A 81 -0.54 74.49 -3.52
CA GLY A 81 -0.58 74.40 -2.05
C GLY A 81 -1.11 73.06 -1.51
N VAL A 82 -1.39 72.08 -2.38
CA VAL A 82 -1.97 70.78 -1.98
C VAL A 82 -0.94 69.87 -1.29
N ASP A 83 0.34 69.99 -1.63
CA ASP A 83 1.41 69.15 -1.07
C ASP A 83 2.53 70.03 -0.48
N PRO A 84 2.82 69.95 0.84
CA PRO A 84 3.90 70.69 1.47
C PRO A 84 5.30 70.21 1.04
N ASP A 85 5.42 69.01 0.46
CA ASP A 85 6.69 68.42 0.02
C ASP A 85 7.13 68.96 -1.35
N LEU A 86 6.24 69.64 -2.08
CA LEU A 86 6.54 70.26 -3.35
C LEU A 86 7.38 71.55 -3.18
N PRO A 87 8.48 71.75 -3.94
CA PRO A 87 9.36 72.91 -3.81
C PRO A 87 8.63 74.24 -3.91
N ALA A 88 9.02 75.21 -3.07
CA ALA A 88 8.46 76.55 -3.08
C ALA A 88 8.58 77.28 -4.43
N CYS A 89 9.58 76.93 -5.28
CA CYS A 89 9.72 77.52 -6.61
C CYS A 89 8.52 77.25 -7.53
N LEU A 90 7.78 76.16 -7.29
CA LEU A 90 6.62 75.81 -8.10
C LEU A 90 5.47 76.83 -7.95
N LYS A 91 5.46 77.62 -6.86
CA LYS A 91 4.47 78.68 -6.62
C LYS A 91 4.66 79.93 -7.48
N ASP A 92 5.84 80.11 -8.05
CA ASP A 92 6.17 81.21 -8.97
C ASP A 92 6.87 80.62 -10.19
N VAL A 93 8.14 80.95 -10.46
CA VAL A 93 8.90 80.45 -11.61
C VAL A 93 10.12 79.65 -11.12
N CYS A 94 10.22 78.38 -11.52
CA CYS A 94 11.43 77.58 -11.25
C CYS A 94 12.53 77.92 -12.28
N VAL A 95 13.53 78.70 -11.86
CA VAL A 95 14.64 79.16 -12.72
C VAL A 95 15.74 78.10 -12.87
N ASP A 96 16.01 77.33 -11.82
CA ASP A 96 17.18 76.44 -11.74
C ASP A 96 16.82 74.94 -11.85
N LYS A 97 15.67 74.60 -12.46
CA LYS A 97 15.19 73.21 -12.57
C LYS A 97 14.87 72.82 -14.00
N THR A 98 15.43 71.71 -14.43
CA THR A 98 15.12 71.09 -15.72
C THR A 98 13.77 70.37 -15.69
N GLU A 99 13.18 70.13 -16.87
CA GLU A 99 11.96 69.33 -17.04
C GLU A 99 12.07 67.95 -16.33
N GLN A 100 13.21 67.27 -16.46
CA GLN A 100 13.43 65.95 -15.86
C GLN A 100 13.51 65.99 -14.33
N GLU A 101 14.16 67.02 -13.77
CA GLU A 101 14.21 67.23 -12.33
C GLU A 101 12.82 67.52 -11.77
N LEU A 102 12.02 68.33 -12.46
CA LEU A 102 10.64 68.60 -12.06
C LEU A 102 9.77 67.34 -12.09
N VAL A 103 9.87 66.51 -13.13
CA VAL A 103 9.18 65.22 -13.19
C VAL A 103 9.63 64.31 -12.05
N THR A 104 10.93 64.28 -11.73
CA THR A 104 11.47 63.46 -10.64
C THR A 104 10.98 63.93 -9.28
N LEU A 105 10.93 65.24 -9.04
CA LEU A 105 10.39 65.83 -7.81
C LEU A 105 8.90 65.52 -7.65
N VAL A 106 8.14 65.63 -8.74
CA VAL A 106 6.72 65.31 -8.77
C VAL A 106 6.49 63.82 -8.52
N LYS A 107 7.30 62.92 -9.11
CA LYS A 107 7.27 61.48 -8.82
C LYS A 107 7.57 61.13 -7.37
N GLN A 108 8.40 61.94 -6.70
CA GLN A 108 8.78 61.75 -5.30
C GLN A 108 7.74 62.31 -4.33
N SER A 109 6.86 63.19 -4.79
CA SER A 109 5.79 63.74 -3.98
C SER A 109 4.73 62.69 -3.66
N GLN A 110 4.03 62.85 -2.54
CA GLN A 110 2.90 61.97 -2.19
C GLN A 110 1.63 62.33 -2.98
N ALA A 111 1.63 63.50 -3.62
CA ALA A 111 0.61 63.85 -4.59
C ALA A 111 0.66 62.90 -5.79
N ASP A 112 -0.42 62.13 -5.95
CA ASP A 112 -0.66 61.30 -7.13
C ASP A 112 -1.01 62.22 -8.32
N ILE A 113 0.04 62.63 -9.03
CA ILE A 113 0.02 63.55 -10.18
C ILE A 113 0.24 62.73 -11.46
N ASP A 114 -0.74 62.77 -12.36
CA ASP A 114 -0.67 62.06 -13.63
C ASP A 114 0.11 62.83 -14.71
N LEU A 115 -0.10 64.15 -14.74
CA LEU A 115 0.35 65.00 -15.82
C LEU A 115 0.93 66.30 -15.29
N LEU A 116 2.08 66.67 -15.83
CA LEU A 116 2.73 67.95 -15.58
C LEU A 116 2.53 68.86 -16.80
N VAL A 117 1.88 70.00 -16.62
CA VAL A 117 1.76 71.06 -17.62
C VAL A 117 2.81 72.12 -17.31
N LEU A 118 3.79 72.24 -18.19
CA LEU A 118 4.87 73.21 -18.10
C LEU A 118 4.59 74.36 -19.06
N PHE A 119 4.67 75.60 -18.59
CA PHE A 119 4.49 76.77 -19.44
C PHE A 119 5.54 77.85 -19.15
N SER A 120 5.89 78.67 -20.14
CA SER A 120 6.65 79.91 -19.93
C SER A 120 5.89 81.09 -20.52
N VAL A 121 6.22 82.33 -20.12
CA VAL A 121 5.62 83.55 -20.68
C VAL A 121 6.72 84.35 -21.36
N ARG A 122 6.75 84.30 -22.68
CA ARG A 122 7.74 84.99 -23.51
C ARG A 122 7.27 86.38 -23.85
N TYR A 123 8.18 87.33 -23.84
CA TYR A 123 7.92 88.70 -24.28
C TYR A 123 9.02 89.15 -25.22
N VAL A 124 8.63 89.50 -26.44
CA VAL A 124 9.58 89.94 -27.47
C VAL A 124 9.13 91.29 -28.01
N GLU A 125 10.06 92.26 -27.99
CA GLU A 125 9.89 93.53 -28.69
C GLU A 125 10.63 93.46 -30.03
N ARG A 126 9.90 93.63 -31.13
CA ARG A 126 10.46 93.68 -32.48
C ARG A 126 10.33 95.12 -33.02
N PRO A 127 11.45 95.79 -33.36
CA PRO A 127 11.37 97.10 -33.99
C PRO A 127 10.76 96.98 -35.39
N GLY A 128 9.62 97.64 -35.63
CA GLY A 128 8.98 97.77 -36.93
C GLY A 128 9.30 99.10 -37.62
N ALA A 129 8.87 99.26 -38.87
CA ALA A 129 9.16 100.46 -39.69
C ALA A 129 8.57 101.78 -39.14
N ALA A 130 7.58 101.71 -38.23
CA ALA A 130 6.96 102.90 -37.61
C ALA A 130 6.33 102.63 -36.22
N VAL A 131 6.28 101.38 -35.75
CA VAL A 131 5.64 100.97 -34.49
C VAL A 131 6.50 99.88 -33.85
N LEU A 132 6.65 99.89 -32.53
CA LEU A 132 7.29 98.79 -31.79
C LEU A 132 6.29 97.63 -31.67
N HIS A 133 6.56 96.51 -32.34
CA HIS A 133 5.71 95.34 -32.21
C HIS A 133 6.08 94.60 -30.93
N ARG A 134 5.16 94.61 -29.97
CA ARG A 134 5.26 93.86 -28.73
C ARG A 134 4.45 92.58 -28.86
N GLU A 135 5.14 91.45 -28.79
CA GLU A 135 4.57 90.11 -28.89
C GLU A 135 4.69 89.41 -27.54
N ILE A 136 3.62 88.75 -27.13
CA ILE A 136 3.60 87.88 -25.95
C ILE A 136 3.14 86.51 -26.40
N SER A 137 3.88 85.48 -25.99
CA SER A 137 3.51 84.08 -26.23
C SER A 137 3.61 83.26 -24.95
N VAL A 138 2.81 82.21 -24.86
CA VAL A 138 2.74 81.28 -23.73
C VAL A 138 2.94 79.85 -24.25
N PRO A 139 4.18 79.49 -24.64
CA PRO A 139 4.49 78.13 -25.00
C PRO A 139 4.28 77.22 -23.80
N SER A 140 3.68 76.07 -24.04
CA SER A 140 3.39 75.07 -23.02
C SER A 140 3.55 73.66 -23.56
N HIS A 141 3.83 72.71 -22.67
CA HIS A 141 3.86 71.31 -23.03
C HIS A 141 3.46 70.45 -21.85
N MET A 142 2.97 69.26 -22.17
CA MET A 142 2.48 68.28 -21.21
C MET A 142 3.48 67.14 -21.13
N VAL A 143 3.79 66.73 -19.91
CA VAL A 143 4.65 65.57 -19.63
C VAL A 143 3.85 64.60 -18.79
N ASP A 144 3.71 63.37 -19.28
CA ASP A 144 3.14 62.28 -18.50
C ASP A 144 4.16 61.96 -17.41
N VAL A 145 3.76 62.17 -16.16
CA VAL A 145 4.67 62.05 -15.01
C VAL A 145 5.22 60.64 -14.97
N LYS A 146 4.38 59.62 -15.11
CA LYS A 146 4.77 58.20 -15.01
C LYS A 146 5.86 57.84 -16.01
N THR A 147 5.63 58.10 -17.30
CA THR A 147 6.54 57.74 -18.38
C THR A 147 7.69 58.74 -18.59
N GLY A 148 7.54 59.97 -18.08
CA GLY A 148 8.44 61.09 -18.37
C GLY A 148 8.41 61.54 -19.83
N ARG A 149 7.44 61.05 -20.62
CA ARG A 149 7.32 61.38 -22.05
C ARG A 149 6.49 62.63 -22.23
N ARG A 150 6.89 63.47 -23.18
CA ARG A 150 6.09 64.60 -23.64
C ARG A 150 4.83 64.08 -24.34
N VAL A 151 3.67 64.36 -23.77
CA VAL A 151 2.34 64.01 -24.28
C VAL A 151 1.96 64.92 -25.44
N GLY A 152 2.37 66.19 -25.37
CA GLY A 152 2.16 67.15 -26.45
C GLY A 152 2.72 68.52 -26.10
N GLN A 153 2.86 69.37 -27.10
CA GLN A 153 3.27 70.77 -26.97
C GLN A 153 2.22 71.67 -27.61
N TRP A 154 1.99 72.84 -27.01
CA TRP A 154 1.21 73.92 -27.56
C TRP A 154 2.08 75.16 -27.60
N ASP A 155 2.24 75.74 -28.78
CA ASP A 155 2.98 76.96 -28.97
C ASP A 155 2.09 77.91 -29.77
N ASP A 156 1.86 79.09 -29.22
CA ASP A 156 1.05 80.16 -29.80
C ASP A 156 1.90 81.15 -30.60
N ASP A 157 3.18 80.84 -30.83
CA ASP A 157 4.10 81.55 -31.72
C ASP A 157 3.41 81.81 -33.08
N GLY A 158 3.02 83.07 -33.31
CA GLY A 158 2.33 83.53 -34.52
C GLY A 158 0.96 84.18 -34.30
N THR A 159 0.36 84.08 -33.10
CA THR A 159 -0.88 84.79 -32.77
C THR A 159 -0.56 86.24 -32.41
N ILE A 160 -0.66 87.15 -33.38
CA ILE A 160 -0.35 88.57 -33.17
C ILE A 160 -1.35 89.15 -32.17
N THR A 161 -0.89 89.39 -30.93
CA THR A 161 -1.68 90.15 -29.97
C THR A 161 -1.93 91.55 -30.50
N GLN A 162 -3.07 92.13 -30.15
CA GLN A 162 -3.37 93.52 -30.53
C GLN A 162 -2.19 94.42 -30.11
N PRO A 163 -1.69 95.27 -31.02
CA PRO A 163 -0.50 96.07 -30.77
C PRO A 163 -0.66 96.88 -29.50
N ILE A 164 0.31 96.75 -28.59
CA ILE A 164 0.38 97.55 -27.37
C ILE A 164 0.97 98.90 -27.77
N ALA A 165 0.21 99.99 -27.56
CA ALA A 165 0.65 101.33 -27.90
C ALA A 165 2.00 101.67 -27.24
N ASP A 166 2.86 102.40 -27.97
CA ASP A 166 4.23 102.70 -27.55
C ASP A 166 4.28 103.52 -26.25
N ASP A 167 3.24 104.32 -25.97
CA ASP A 167 3.08 105.13 -24.75
C ASP A 167 2.64 104.31 -23.52
N CYS A 168 2.21 103.06 -23.72
CA CYS A 168 1.85 102.13 -22.64
C CYS A 168 3.13 101.53 -22.03
N ILE A 169 3.75 102.27 -21.12
CA ILE A 169 4.96 101.87 -20.38
C ILE A 169 4.63 101.45 -18.93
N ASN A 170 5.59 100.82 -18.25
CA ASN A 170 5.54 100.47 -16.83
C ASN A 170 4.26 99.70 -16.42
N GLU A 171 3.42 100.29 -15.57
CA GLU A 171 2.20 99.62 -15.06
C GLU A 171 1.18 99.35 -16.16
N CYS A 172 1.08 100.23 -17.16
CA CYS A 172 0.22 100.00 -18.32
C CYS A 172 0.67 98.75 -19.07
N LEU A 173 1.97 98.67 -19.39
CA LEU A 173 2.55 97.51 -20.07
C LEU A 173 2.34 96.24 -19.24
N ARG A 174 2.71 96.27 -17.96
CA ARG A 174 2.55 95.14 -17.04
C ARG A 174 1.11 94.64 -16.98
N LYS A 175 0.13 95.54 -16.92
CA LYS A 175 -1.30 95.20 -16.93
C LYS A 175 -1.74 94.60 -18.28
N ARG A 176 -1.33 95.21 -19.40
CA ARG A 176 -1.65 94.71 -20.74
C ARG A 176 -1.07 93.32 -21.01
N LEU A 177 0.20 93.10 -20.65
CA LEU A 177 0.84 91.79 -20.74
C LEU A 177 0.10 90.76 -19.89
N SER A 178 -0.24 91.13 -18.65
CA SER A 178 -1.03 90.29 -17.76
C SER A 178 -2.42 89.94 -18.32
N ASP A 179 -3.11 90.87 -18.99
CA ASP A 179 -4.43 90.65 -19.58
C ASP A 179 -4.36 89.73 -20.82
N TYR A 180 -3.37 89.93 -21.69
CA TYR A 180 -3.15 89.06 -22.85
C TYR A 180 -2.69 87.66 -22.44
N SER A 181 -1.76 87.56 -21.50
CA SER A 181 -1.35 86.30 -20.88
C SER A 181 -2.54 85.50 -20.36
N ARG A 182 -3.50 86.16 -19.69
CA ARG A 182 -4.72 85.48 -19.21
C ARG A 182 -5.53 84.90 -20.37
N GLN A 183 -5.70 85.64 -21.47
CA GLN A 183 -6.43 85.16 -22.65
C GLN A 183 -5.72 83.97 -23.30
N ILE A 184 -4.42 84.10 -23.57
CA ILE A 184 -3.62 83.01 -24.15
C ILE A 184 -3.64 81.79 -23.22
N GLY A 185 -3.55 81.98 -21.91
CA GLY A 185 -3.67 80.89 -20.93
C GLY A 185 -5.01 80.15 -21.01
N GLN A 186 -6.12 80.83 -21.32
CA GLN A 186 -7.41 80.17 -21.56
C GLN A 186 -7.38 79.31 -22.82
N ASP A 187 -6.80 79.83 -23.90
CA ASP A 187 -6.68 79.11 -25.17
C ASP A 187 -5.75 77.89 -25.02
N THR A 188 -4.62 78.06 -24.33
CA THR A 188 -3.69 76.99 -23.96
C THR A 188 -4.39 75.90 -23.13
N GLY A 189 -5.18 76.27 -22.11
CA GLY A 189 -5.94 75.32 -21.31
C GLY A 189 -6.95 74.52 -22.14
N LEU A 190 -7.61 75.16 -23.12
CA LEU A 190 -8.53 74.48 -24.03
C LEU A 190 -7.80 73.51 -24.97
N ALA A 191 -6.65 73.91 -25.53
CA ALA A 191 -5.85 73.06 -26.40
C ALA A 191 -5.30 71.82 -25.67
N ILE A 192 -4.82 71.99 -24.44
CA ILE A 192 -4.39 70.91 -23.56
C ILE A 192 -5.54 69.93 -23.31
N ALA A 193 -6.71 70.42 -22.93
CA ALA A 193 -7.90 69.59 -22.71
C ALA A 193 -8.26 68.74 -23.93
N HIS A 194 -8.23 69.31 -25.13
CA HIS A 194 -8.51 68.57 -26.36
C HIS A 194 -7.48 67.46 -26.60
N LYS A 195 -6.19 67.74 -26.40
CA LYS A 195 -5.14 66.72 -26.57
C LYS A 195 -5.24 65.59 -25.56
N LEU A 196 -5.61 65.90 -24.31
CA LEU A 196 -5.77 64.88 -23.27
C LEU A 196 -6.98 63.98 -23.51
N LYS A 197 -8.01 64.46 -24.21
CA LYS A 197 -9.15 63.65 -24.61
C LYS A 197 -8.77 62.52 -25.57
N ASP A 198 -7.81 62.77 -26.45
CA ASP A 198 -7.35 61.82 -27.47
C ASP A 198 -6.16 60.97 -26.99
N TYR A 199 -5.57 61.29 -25.84
CA TYR A 199 -4.42 60.58 -25.30
C TYR A 199 -4.84 59.28 -24.58
N GLN A 200 -4.32 58.15 -25.05
CA GLN A 200 -4.55 56.85 -24.42
C GLN A 200 -3.62 56.66 -23.22
N ARG A 201 -4.19 56.62 -22.02
CA ARG A 201 -3.46 56.42 -20.77
C ARG A 201 -2.99 54.96 -20.64
N ARG A 202 -1.78 54.77 -20.12
CA ARG A 202 -1.23 53.44 -19.77
C ARG A 202 -1.39 53.17 -18.29
N PHE A 203 -2.05 52.06 -17.95
CA PHE A 203 -2.32 51.62 -16.59
C PHE A 203 -1.36 50.49 -16.20
N ASP A 204 -0.89 50.50 -14.96
CA ASP A 204 -0.09 49.39 -14.41
C ASP A 204 -0.99 48.60 -13.48
N TYR A 205 -1.36 47.38 -13.89
CA TYR A 205 -2.15 46.46 -13.08
C TYR A 205 -1.23 45.55 -12.27
N TYR A 206 -1.41 45.54 -10.96
CA TYR A 206 -0.71 44.64 -10.04
C TYR A 206 -1.54 43.37 -9.90
N LEU A 207 -1.17 42.33 -10.64
CA LEU A 207 -1.86 41.04 -10.68
C LEU A 207 -1.26 40.13 -9.62
N THR A 208 -2.06 39.69 -8.64
CA THR A 208 -1.65 38.69 -7.65
C THR A 208 -2.41 37.40 -7.90
N PHE A 209 -1.71 36.40 -8.42
CA PHE A 209 -2.21 35.05 -8.65
C PHE A 209 -1.98 34.19 -7.41
N GLU A 210 -3.03 33.52 -6.94
CA GLU A 210 -2.98 32.63 -5.79
C GLU A 210 -3.45 31.22 -6.16
N LYS A 211 -2.65 30.23 -5.78
CA LYS A 211 -2.93 28.80 -5.97
C LYS A 211 -2.99 28.34 -7.44
N PHE A 212 -2.17 28.91 -8.30
CA PHE A 212 -2.12 28.52 -9.72
C PHE A 212 -1.01 27.51 -10.00
N ALA A 213 -1.24 26.59 -10.94
CA ALA A 213 -0.15 25.78 -11.45
C ALA A 213 0.77 26.62 -12.34
N ARG A 214 2.08 26.40 -12.29
CA ARG A 214 3.05 27.15 -13.11
C ARG A 214 2.73 27.14 -14.61
N GLY A 215 2.23 26.01 -15.14
CA GLY A 215 1.85 25.90 -16.55
C GLY A 215 0.63 26.76 -16.92
N GLU A 216 -0.31 26.93 -15.98
CA GLU A 216 -1.50 27.76 -16.18
C GLU A 216 -1.13 29.25 -16.18
N LEU A 217 -0.24 29.68 -15.28
CA LEU A 217 0.25 31.07 -15.29
C LEU A 217 0.95 31.44 -16.59
N LEU A 218 1.81 30.55 -17.11
CA LEU A 218 2.48 30.78 -18.39
C LEU A 218 1.50 30.88 -19.55
N ALA A 219 0.39 30.13 -19.51
CA ALA A 219 -0.66 30.22 -20.51
C ALA A 219 -1.43 31.55 -20.43
N ILE A 220 -1.80 31.99 -19.22
CA ILE A 220 -2.46 33.28 -18.98
C ILE A 220 -1.55 34.45 -19.39
N GLU A 221 -0.27 34.42 -19.00
CA GLU A 221 0.74 35.42 -19.41
C GLU A 221 0.83 35.48 -20.94
N GLY A 222 0.97 34.32 -21.60
CA GLY A 222 1.03 34.25 -23.07
C GLY A 222 -0.23 34.78 -23.76
N PHE A 223 -1.41 34.50 -23.20
CA PHE A 223 -2.69 35.02 -23.71
C PHE A 223 -2.76 36.55 -23.61
N LEU A 224 -2.38 37.12 -22.45
CA LEU A 224 -2.41 38.56 -22.22
C LEU A 224 -1.39 39.32 -23.08
N GLU A 225 -0.18 38.78 -23.26
CA GLU A 225 0.82 39.37 -24.18
C GLU A 225 0.35 39.31 -25.64
N HIS A 226 -0.34 38.25 -26.05
CA HIS A 226 -0.83 38.10 -27.42
C HIS A 226 -2.01 39.05 -27.72
N SER A 227 -2.85 39.32 -26.72
CA SER A 227 -4.06 40.12 -26.87
C SER A 227 -3.79 41.62 -27.04
N GLU A 228 -2.68 42.13 -26.49
CA GLU A 228 -2.28 43.54 -26.60
C GLU A 228 -0.85 43.67 -27.13
N LYS A 229 -0.71 44.09 -28.40
CA LYS A 229 0.58 44.17 -29.12
C LYS A 229 1.66 45.06 -28.47
N ASP A 230 1.26 46.00 -27.62
CA ASP A 230 2.17 46.92 -26.92
C ASP A 230 2.17 46.75 -25.39
N SER A 231 1.48 45.72 -24.88
CA SER A 231 1.53 45.36 -23.47
C SER A 231 2.84 44.66 -23.13
N ARG A 232 3.30 44.82 -21.88
CA ARG A 232 4.47 44.09 -21.37
C ARG A 232 4.25 43.74 -19.91
N PHE A 233 4.55 42.49 -19.57
CA PHE A 233 4.77 42.14 -18.18
C PHE A 233 6.10 42.74 -17.70
N ARG A 234 6.04 43.42 -16.57
CA ARG A 234 7.21 43.80 -15.80
C ARG A 234 7.23 42.95 -14.55
N ASP A 235 8.21 42.05 -14.48
CA ASP A 235 8.50 41.39 -13.22
C ASP A 235 8.93 42.46 -12.21
N ILE A 236 8.23 42.52 -11.08
CA ILE A 236 8.64 43.35 -9.95
C ILE A 236 9.96 42.75 -9.44
N LYS A 237 11.08 43.33 -9.89
CA LYS A 237 12.44 42.87 -9.55
C LYS A 237 12.88 43.27 -8.14
N GLU A 238 11.93 43.56 -7.25
CA GLU A 238 12.21 43.97 -5.87
C GLU A 238 12.28 42.73 -4.96
N GLY A 239 13.49 42.22 -4.77
CA GLY A 239 13.88 41.46 -3.58
C GLY A 239 13.39 40.00 -3.45
N SER A 240 12.44 39.52 -4.24
CA SER A 240 11.90 38.16 -4.10
C SER A 240 12.71 37.10 -4.86
N ALA A 241 13.94 36.83 -4.39
CA ALA A 241 14.52 35.49 -4.53
C ALA A 241 13.69 34.42 -3.78
N SER A 242 12.62 34.82 -3.09
CA SER A 242 11.68 34.00 -2.33
C SER A 242 10.39 33.61 -3.05
N ALA A 243 10.08 34.12 -4.25
CA ALA A 243 8.83 33.74 -4.95
C ALA A 243 8.81 32.26 -5.39
N ASP A 244 9.99 31.65 -5.58
CA ASP A 244 10.14 30.21 -5.83
C ASP A 244 10.19 29.38 -4.51
N HIS A 245 10.27 30.01 -3.34
CA HIS A 245 10.33 29.32 -2.03
C HIS A 245 8.96 28.95 -1.44
N ASP A 246 7.87 29.60 -1.89
CA ASP A 246 6.51 29.24 -1.49
C ASP A 246 5.81 28.29 -2.49
N ALA A 247 6.59 27.69 -3.40
CA ALA A 247 6.10 26.68 -4.34
C ALA A 247 5.73 25.39 -3.59
N GLU A 248 4.47 25.28 -3.17
CA GLU A 248 3.96 24.05 -2.58
C GLU A 248 3.85 22.96 -3.66
N ARG A 249 4.55 21.85 -3.43
CA ARG A 249 4.51 20.69 -4.31
C ARG A 249 3.26 19.87 -4.04
N TYR A 250 2.31 19.92 -4.95
CA TYR A 250 1.09 19.12 -4.92
C TYR A 250 1.18 17.95 -5.91
N LEU A 251 1.37 16.74 -5.39
CA LEU A 251 1.51 15.49 -6.17
C LEU A 251 2.59 15.58 -7.27
N LEU A 252 2.18 15.89 -8.51
CA LEU A 252 3.01 15.92 -9.71
C LEU A 252 3.20 17.34 -10.30
N HIS A 253 2.69 18.39 -9.65
CA HIS A 253 2.83 19.77 -10.10
C HIS A 253 3.21 20.71 -8.95
N TYR A 254 3.61 21.94 -9.30
CA TYR A 254 3.90 23.02 -8.37
C TYR A 254 2.80 24.05 -8.44
N VAL A 255 2.25 24.37 -7.28
CA VAL A 255 1.32 25.47 -7.11
C VAL A 255 2.12 26.67 -6.60
N VAL A 256 1.94 27.81 -7.26
CA VAL A 256 2.70 29.02 -6.95
C VAL A 256 1.74 30.19 -6.73
N ASN A 257 2.17 31.09 -5.84
CA ASN A 257 1.58 32.42 -5.72
C ASN A 257 2.54 33.40 -6.41
N LYS A 258 2.04 34.20 -7.36
CA LYS A 258 2.88 35.08 -8.17
C LYS A 258 2.25 36.45 -8.28
N THR A 259 3.03 37.49 -8.02
CA THR A 259 2.61 38.88 -8.25
C THR A 259 3.37 39.46 -9.45
N LEU A 260 2.64 40.07 -10.36
CA LEU A 260 3.13 40.60 -11.64
C LEU A 260 2.59 42.01 -11.87
N VAL A 261 3.34 42.83 -12.61
CA VAL A 261 2.82 44.11 -13.12
C VAL A 261 2.56 43.97 -14.61
N TYR A 262 1.34 44.26 -15.01
CA TYR A 262 0.91 44.25 -16.40
C TYR A 262 0.60 45.68 -16.86
N ASP A 263 1.36 46.16 -17.85
CA ASP A 263 1.14 47.47 -18.48
C ASP A 263 0.13 47.32 -19.62
N SER A 264 -1.04 47.96 -19.49
CA SER A 264 -2.14 47.90 -20.46
C SER A 264 -2.73 49.27 -20.74
N MET A 265 -3.21 49.45 -21.97
CA MET A 265 -3.98 50.65 -22.38
C MET A 265 -5.47 50.53 -22.04
N LEU A 266 -5.92 49.35 -21.62
CA LEU A 266 -7.32 49.11 -21.31
C LEU A 266 -7.67 49.71 -19.94
N PRO A 267 -8.84 50.37 -19.82
CA PRO A 267 -9.37 50.75 -18.52
C PRO A 267 -9.78 49.51 -17.72
N VAL A 268 -9.85 49.66 -16.39
CA VAL A 268 -10.00 48.54 -15.43
C VAL A 268 -11.12 47.55 -15.77
N HIS A 269 -12.26 48.04 -16.25
CA HIS A 269 -13.41 47.20 -16.61
C HIS A 269 -13.13 46.30 -17.83
N ARG A 270 -12.46 46.83 -18.86
CA ARG A 270 -12.09 46.04 -20.05
C ARG A 270 -10.93 45.10 -19.76
N PHE A 271 -9.98 45.55 -18.95
CA PHE A 271 -8.88 44.71 -18.51
C PHE A 271 -9.41 43.50 -17.71
N ARG A 272 -10.37 43.72 -16.81
CA ARG A 272 -11.06 42.62 -16.10
C ARG A 272 -11.73 41.64 -17.07
N GLN A 273 -12.46 42.12 -18.07
CA GLN A 273 -13.11 41.25 -19.07
C GLN A 273 -12.09 40.42 -19.86
N LEU A 274 -10.96 41.03 -20.25
CA LEU A 274 -9.88 40.33 -20.93
C LEU A 274 -9.28 39.22 -20.04
N LEU A 275 -9.13 39.48 -18.75
CA LEU A 275 -8.62 38.53 -17.78
C LEU A 275 -9.62 37.38 -17.53
N GLU A 276 -10.92 37.67 -17.44
CA GLU A 276 -11.98 36.65 -17.36
C GLU A 276 -11.94 35.73 -18.60
N GLN A 277 -11.80 36.31 -19.80
CA GLN A 277 -11.66 35.55 -21.04
C GLN A 277 -10.41 34.65 -21.03
N ALA A 278 -9.28 35.15 -20.51
CA ALA A 278 -8.04 34.36 -20.40
C ALA A 278 -8.21 33.12 -19.51
N LEU A 279 -8.96 33.27 -18.42
CA LEU A 279 -9.25 32.17 -17.49
C LEU A 279 -10.22 31.15 -18.11
N ASP A 280 -11.25 31.62 -18.82
CA ASP A 280 -12.22 30.77 -19.50
C ASP A 280 -11.60 29.92 -20.61
N GLU A 281 -10.67 30.48 -21.40
CA GLU A 281 -9.99 29.75 -22.49
C GLU A 281 -9.16 28.59 -21.95
N GLU A 282 -8.52 28.77 -20.80
CA GLU A 282 -7.77 27.72 -20.09
C GLU A 282 -8.68 26.82 -19.23
N SER A 283 -9.99 27.05 -19.22
CA SER A 283 -10.97 26.34 -18.38
C SER A 283 -10.59 26.39 -16.89
N ILE A 284 -10.15 27.57 -16.41
CA ILE A 284 -9.73 27.80 -15.03
C ILE A 284 -10.84 28.51 -14.25
N ASP A 285 -11.45 27.81 -13.31
CA ASP A 285 -12.35 28.42 -12.34
C ASP A 285 -11.55 29.23 -11.30
N ALA A 286 -11.64 30.56 -11.36
CA ALA A 286 -11.01 31.47 -10.42
C ALA A 286 -11.89 32.68 -10.10
N THR A 287 -11.76 33.16 -8.87
CA THR A 287 -12.42 34.39 -8.40
C THR A 287 -11.48 35.58 -8.60
N ILE A 288 -11.99 36.62 -9.28
CA ILE A 288 -11.25 37.87 -9.53
C ILE A 288 -11.79 38.98 -8.62
N VAL A 289 -10.93 39.54 -7.78
CA VAL A 289 -11.22 40.71 -6.93
C VAL A 289 -10.40 41.89 -7.45
N VAL A 290 -11.07 42.99 -7.79
CA VAL A 290 -10.45 44.19 -8.36
C VAL A 290 -10.61 45.36 -7.41
N GLU A 291 -9.48 45.88 -6.92
CA GLU A 291 -9.39 47.05 -6.03
C GLU A 291 -8.52 48.12 -6.71
N GLY A 292 -9.14 48.97 -7.53
CA GLY A 292 -8.44 49.94 -8.36
C GLY A 292 -7.57 49.26 -9.41
N TYR A 293 -6.24 49.38 -9.27
CA TYR A 293 -5.27 48.72 -10.15
C TYR A 293 -4.66 47.45 -9.54
N GLN A 294 -5.07 47.07 -8.33
CA GLN A 294 -4.72 45.79 -7.72
C GLN A 294 -5.76 44.75 -8.10
N VAL A 295 -5.32 43.68 -8.78
CA VAL A 295 -6.18 42.60 -9.24
C VAL A 295 -5.71 41.31 -8.59
N ARG A 296 -6.51 40.79 -7.67
CA ARG A 296 -6.23 39.53 -6.99
C ARG A 296 -7.05 38.43 -7.63
N ILE A 297 -6.37 37.35 -8.02
CA ILE A 297 -6.94 36.24 -8.76
C ILE A 297 -6.68 34.99 -7.92
N THR A 298 -7.74 34.41 -7.36
CA THR A 298 -7.64 33.24 -6.49
C THR A 298 -8.32 32.05 -7.16
N ARG A 299 -7.57 30.96 -7.35
CA ARG A 299 -8.11 29.73 -7.95
C ARG A 299 -9.08 29.03 -7.00
N ASP A 300 -10.25 28.63 -7.51
CA ASP A 300 -11.31 27.98 -6.72
C ASP A 300 -11.21 26.44 -6.70
N SER A 301 -10.68 25.84 -7.78
CA SER A 301 -10.59 24.39 -7.95
C SER A 301 -9.16 23.86 -7.82
N PHE A 302 -8.98 22.55 -7.62
CA PHE A 302 -7.64 21.94 -7.60
C PHE A 302 -7.09 21.76 -9.03
N PRO A 303 -5.81 22.10 -9.32
CA PRO A 303 -5.25 21.97 -10.65
C PRO A 303 -5.25 20.51 -11.13
N TYR A 304 -5.66 20.30 -12.38
CA TYR A 304 -5.63 18.98 -13.05
C TYR A 304 -6.40 17.85 -12.36
N LEU A 305 -7.38 18.14 -11.48
CA LEU A 305 -8.16 17.13 -10.76
C LEU A 305 -8.72 16.03 -11.67
N SER A 306 -9.29 16.41 -12.82
CA SER A 306 -9.83 15.49 -13.81
C SER A 306 -8.78 14.51 -14.36
N ARG A 307 -7.55 14.98 -14.61
CA ARG A 307 -6.44 14.14 -15.09
C ARG A 307 -6.02 13.13 -14.03
N TYR A 308 -6.02 13.52 -12.75
CA TYR A 308 -5.72 12.60 -11.64
C TYR A 308 -6.78 11.49 -11.51
N ILE A 309 -8.07 11.84 -11.58
CA ILE A 309 -9.16 10.86 -11.52
C ILE A 309 -9.03 9.83 -12.66
N VAL A 310 -8.79 10.30 -13.89
CA VAL A 310 -8.60 9.41 -15.05
C VAL A 310 -7.36 8.52 -14.86
N GLY A 311 -6.24 9.08 -14.40
CA GLY A 311 -5.02 8.32 -14.12
C GLY A 311 -5.23 7.22 -13.07
N LEU A 312 -5.95 7.52 -11.99
CA LEU A 312 -6.29 6.56 -10.94
C LEU A 312 -7.16 5.41 -11.47
N LEU A 313 -8.17 5.71 -12.29
CA LEU A 313 -9.03 4.70 -12.89
C LEU A 313 -8.25 3.74 -13.80
N ILE A 314 -7.32 4.27 -14.61
CA ILE A 314 -6.45 3.45 -15.47
C ILE A 314 -5.55 2.54 -14.62
N LEU A 315 -4.97 3.07 -13.54
CA LEU A 315 -4.11 2.30 -12.62
C LEU A 315 -4.90 1.15 -11.97
N LEU A 316 -6.11 1.41 -11.47
CA LEU A 316 -6.96 0.40 -10.86
C LEU A 316 -7.37 -0.69 -11.86
N ALA A 317 -7.69 -0.31 -13.10
CA ALA A 317 -8.00 -1.26 -14.18
C ALA A 317 -6.80 -2.16 -14.51
N LEU A 318 -5.58 -1.60 -14.56
CA LEU A 318 -4.36 -2.35 -14.79
C LEU A 318 -4.07 -3.36 -13.66
N ILE A 319 -4.20 -2.93 -12.40
CA ILE A 319 -4.00 -3.81 -11.22
C ILE A 319 -5.00 -4.97 -11.25
N SER A 320 -6.28 -4.68 -11.54
CA SER A 320 -7.34 -5.70 -11.66
C SER A 320 -7.04 -6.71 -12.78
N TRP A 321 -6.60 -6.22 -13.94
CA TRP A 321 -6.21 -7.08 -15.06
C TRP A 321 -5.02 -7.98 -14.73
N LEU A 322 -3.98 -7.44 -14.09
CA LEU A 322 -2.80 -8.20 -13.65
C LEU A 322 -3.18 -9.28 -12.62
N ALA A 323 -4.01 -8.95 -11.62
CA ALA A 323 -4.48 -9.89 -10.61
C ALA A 323 -5.28 -11.05 -11.24
N LYS A 324 -6.16 -10.73 -12.22
CA LYS A 324 -6.92 -11.75 -12.96
C LYS A 324 -6.03 -12.64 -13.82
N ARG A 325 -5.02 -12.07 -14.46
CA ARG A 325 -4.04 -12.84 -15.27
C ARG A 325 -3.18 -13.76 -14.40
N TYR A 326 -2.74 -13.26 -13.23
CA TYR A 326 -1.98 -14.04 -12.26
C TYR A 326 -2.76 -15.24 -11.71
N THR A 327 -4.01 -15.02 -11.27
CA THR A 327 -4.88 -16.08 -10.76
C THR A 327 -5.19 -17.13 -11.84
N HIS A 328 -5.44 -16.68 -13.08
CA HIS A 328 -5.67 -17.60 -14.21
C HIS A 328 -4.42 -18.46 -14.53
N SER A 329 -3.22 -17.87 -14.55
CA SER A 329 -2.00 -18.63 -14.84
C SER A 329 -1.66 -19.65 -13.75
N LYS A 330 -1.86 -19.29 -12.48
CA LYS A 330 -1.70 -20.19 -11.34
C LYS A 330 -2.68 -21.36 -11.41
N HIS A 331 -3.93 -21.09 -11.78
CA HIS A 331 -4.96 -22.12 -11.92
C HIS A 331 -4.64 -23.12 -13.05
N GLN A 332 -4.18 -22.63 -14.21
CA GLN A 332 -3.77 -23.49 -15.33
C GLN A 332 -2.59 -24.40 -14.96
N ARG A 333 -1.60 -23.90 -14.22
CA ARG A 333 -0.47 -24.72 -13.73
C ARG A 333 -0.94 -25.82 -12.78
N LEU A 334 -1.83 -25.50 -11.83
CA LEU A 334 -2.39 -26.48 -10.91
C LEU A 334 -3.20 -27.56 -11.64
N LEU A 335 -4.03 -27.17 -12.61
CA LEU A 335 -4.78 -28.12 -13.44
C LEU A 335 -3.86 -29.06 -14.21
N GLN A 336 -2.76 -28.55 -14.77
CA GLN A 336 -1.80 -29.38 -15.47
C GLN A 336 -1.12 -30.38 -14.51
N GLN A 337 -0.65 -29.90 -13.35
CA GLN A 337 -0.05 -30.76 -12.32
C GLN A 337 -1.02 -31.87 -11.85
N LEU A 338 -2.30 -31.53 -11.68
CA LEU A 338 -3.33 -32.50 -11.31
C LEU A 338 -3.48 -33.61 -12.34
N LYS A 339 -3.54 -33.25 -13.63
CA LYS A 339 -3.63 -34.22 -14.74
C LYS A 339 -2.38 -35.09 -14.83
N ASP A 340 -1.20 -34.47 -14.76
CA ASP A 340 0.07 -35.18 -14.84
C ASP A 340 0.19 -36.21 -13.69
N ILE A 341 -0.20 -35.83 -12.47
CA ILE A 341 -0.15 -36.72 -11.31
C ILE A 341 -1.20 -37.82 -11.37
N GLN A 342 -2.41 -37.55 -11.86
CA GLN A 342 -3.40 -38.61 -12.12
C GLN A 342 -2.86 -39.65 -13.12
N GLN A 343 -2.19 -39.19 -14.17
CA GLN A 343 -1.56 -40.08 -15.15
C GLN A 343 -0.40 -40.86 -14.53
N VAL A 344 0.44 -40.22 -13.71
CA VAL A 344 1.52 -40.90 -12.99
C VAL A 344 0.96 -41.96 -12.04
N LEU A 345 -0.09 -41.68 -11.26
CA LEU A 345 -0.69 -42.70 -10.37
C LEU A 345 -1.24 -43.90 -11.12
N ALA A 346 -1.72 -43.72 -12.35
CA ALA A 346 -2.24 -44.81 -13.17
C ALA A 346 -1.12 -45.73 -13.72
N THR A 347 0.10 -45.23 -13.88
CA THR A 347 1.21 -45.95 -14.54
C THR A 347 2.43 -46.18 -13.64
N ALA A 348 2.47 -45.59 -12.45
CA ALA A 348 3.66 -45.53 -11.63
C ALA A 348 4.08 -46.91 -11.10
N PRO A 349 5.37 -47.25 -11.17
CA PRO A 349 5.91 -48.44 -10.52
C PRO A 349 5.83 -48.32 -8.98
N SER A 350 5.80 -49.46 -8.31
CA SER A 350 5.72 -49.55 -6.84
C SER A 350 6.93 -48.92 -6.11
N ALA A 351 8.06 -48.74 -6.78
CA ALA A 351 9.28 -48.18 -6.20
C ALA A 351 9.10 -46.74 -5.66
N ASP A 352 8.25 -45.93 -6.31
CA ASP A 352 8.01 -44.53 -5.95
C ASP A 352 6.69 -44.32 -5.17
N PHE A 353 6.11 -45.39 -4.62
CA PHE A 353 4.78 -45.38 -4.01
C PHE A 353 4.57 -44.24 -2.99
N TYR A 354 5.45 -44.13 -1.99
CA TYR A 354 5.33 -43.09 -0.96
C TYR A 354 5.60 -41.68 -1.49
N ARG A 355 6.53 -41.53 -2.44
CA ARG A 355 6.82 -40.24 -3.08
C ARG A 355 5.59 -39.71 -3.80
N ASN A 356 4.93 -40.57 -4.58
CA ASN A 356 3.71 -40.23 -5.31
C ASN A 356 2.58 -39.86 -4.34
N LEU A 357 2.36 -40.63 -3.27
CA LEU A 357 1.36 -40.30 -2.25
C LEU A 357 1.62 -38.95 -1.57
N MET A 358 2.88 -38.60 -1.28
CA MET A 358 3.21 -37.30 -0.68
C MET A 358 3.03 -36.13 -1.64
N VAL A 359 3.20 -36.35 -2.95
CA VAL A 359 2.88 -35.35 -3.97
C VAL A 359 1.37 -35.14 -4.06
N VAL A 360 0.60 -36.24 -4.11
CA VAL A 360 -0.87 -36.22 -4.14
C VAL A 360 -1.45 -35.53 -2.91
N HIS A 361 -0.94 -35.85 -1.71
CA HIS A 361 -1.40 -35.22 -0.48
C HIS A 361 -1.18 -33.70 -0.49
N ARG A 362 0.00 -33.23 -0.95
CA ARG A 362 0.27 -31.79 -1.10
C ARG A 362 -0.72 -31.11 -2.05
N LEU A 363 -1.03 -31.75 -3.18
CA LEU A 363 -2.03 -31.22 -4.11
C LEU A 363 -3.45 -31.22 -3.52
N LEU A 364 -3.85 -32.26 -2.79
CA LEU A 364 -5.13 -32.30 -2.11
C LEU A 364 -5.26 -31.14 -1.11
N LYS A 365 -4.22 -30.86 -0.30
CA LYS A 365 -4.19 -29.72 0.63
C LYS A 365 -4.28 -28.37 -0.08
N GLN A 366 -3.59 -28.21 -1.21
CA GLN A 366 -3.60 -26.97 -2.01
C GLN A 366 -4.94 -26.72 -2.72
N THR A 367 -5.66 -27.78 -3.08
CA THR A 367 -6.90 -27.70 -3.88
C THR A 367 -8.16 -27.64 -3.02
N ALA A 368 -8.11 -28.09 -1.76
CA ALA A 368 -9.27 -28.16 -0.87
C ALA A 368 -10.02 -26.82 -0.69
N SER A 369 -9.31 -25.68 -0.74
CA SER A 369 -9.90 -24.34 -0.56
C SER A 369 -10.36 -23.67 -1.86
N ILE A 370 -10.12 -24.28 -3.02
CA ILE A 370 -10.39 -23.65 -4.32
C ILE A 370 -11.68 -24.23 -4.90
N ALA A 371 -12.81 -23.52 -4.74
CA ALA A 371 -14.13 -23.99 -5.15
C ALA A 371 -14.22 -24.41 -6.64
N VAL A 372 -13.51 -23.71 -7.52
CA VAL A 372 -13.48 -24.02 -8.97
C VAL A 372 -12.82 -25.38 -9.27
N LEU A 373 -12.00 -25.90 -8.35
CA LEU A 373 -11.29 -27.18 -8.50
C LEU A 373 -11.97 -28.35 -7.77
N LYS A 374 -13.21 -28.20 -7.31
CA LYS A 374 -13.90 -29.22 -6.50
C LYS A 374 -13.98 -30.58 -7.21
N GLU A 375 -14.26 -30.58 -8.50
CA GLU A 375 -14.36 -31.82 -9.30
C GLU A 375 -12.99 -32.51 -9.43
N GLN A 376 -11.95 -31.76 -9.77
CA GLN A 376 -10.60 -32.31 -9.89
C GLN A 376 -10.04 -32.77 -8.54
N HIS A 377 -10.41 -32.09 -7.46
CA HIS A 377 -10.09 -32.52 -6.10
C HIS A 377 -10.72 -33.89 -5.80
N GLN A 378 -12.01 -34.08 -6.08
CA GLN A 378 -12.69 -35.37 -5.89
C GLN A 378 -12.07 -36.47 -6.75
N ALA A 379 -11.75 -36.17 -8.01
CA ALA A 379 -11.06 -37.12 -8.90
C ALA A 379 -9.68 -37.51 -8.36
N LEU A 380 -8.94 -36.57 -7.76
CA LEU A 380 -7.65 -36.87 -7.12
C LEU A 380 -7.80 -37.70 -5.84
N VAL A 381 -8.84 -37.46 -5.03
CA VAL A 381 -9.16 -38.29 -3.86
C VAL A 381 -9.42 -39.73 -4.28
N LEU A 382 -10.25 -39.93 -5.30
CA LEU A 382 -10.55 -41.26 -5.85
C LEU A 382 -9.28 -41.92 -6.39
N ALA A 383 -8.48 -41.20 -7.19
CA ALA A 383 -7.21 -41.71 -7.71
C ALA A 383 -6.23 -42.12 -6.59
N ARG A 384 -6.15 -41.34 -5.50
CA ARG A 384 -5.37 -41.70 -4.30
C ARG A 384 -5.87 -43.00 -3.70
N GLN A 385 -7.19 -43.14 -3.53
CA GLN A 385 -7.78 -44.35 -2.94
C GLN A 385 -7.46 -45.58 -3.80
N THR A 386 -7.73 -45.53 -5.10
CA THR A 386 -7.40 -46.60 -6.04
C THR A 386 -5.91 -46.93 -6.05
N TYR A 387 -5.03 -45.92 -6.01
CA TYR A 387 -3.59 -46.15 -5.93
C TYR A 387 -3.19 -46.82 -4.61
N THR A 388 -3.80 -46.44 -3.49
CA THR A 388 -3.54 -47.11 -2.20
C THR A 388 -4.05 -48.53 -2.16
N GLU A 389 -5.16 -48.87 -2.82
CA GLU A 389 -5.70 -50.23 -2.93
C GLU A 389 -4.73 -51.21 -3.60
N GLN A 390 -3.79 -50.72 -4.43
CA GLN A 390 -2.73 -51.54 -5.01
C GLN A 390 -1.67 -51.98 -3.98
N ALA A 391 -1.55 -51.30 -2.83
CA ALA A 391 -0.66 -51.69 -1.75
C ALA A 391 -1.25 -52.87 -0.97
N LEU A 392 -1.06 -54.08 -1.49
CA LEU A 392 -1.52 -55.31 -0.87
C LEU A 392 -0.71 -55.62 0.39
N TRP A 393 -1.42 -55.85 1.50
CA TRP A 393 -0.84 -56.42 2.72
C TRP A 393 -1.54 -57.77 3.01
N PRO A 394 -0.81 -58.90 2.99
CA PRO A 394 -1.46 -60.22 2.93
C PRO A 394 -1.91 -60.79 4.29
N SER A 395 -1.50 -60.20 5.42
CA SER A 395 -1.72 -60.81 6.75
C SER A 395 -2.25 -59.81 7.80
N LYS A 396 -3.08 -60.30 8.72
CA LYS A 396 -3.50 -59.55 9.92
C LYS A 396 -2.40 -59.49 11.00
N ALA A 397 -1.24 -60.08 10.73
CA ALA A 397 -0.09 -60.04 11.62
C ALA A 397 1.16 -59.60 10.88
N ALA A 398 2.03 -58.88 11.58
CA ALA A 398 3.32 -58.47 11.07
C ALA A 398 4.40 -58.64 12.14
N ARG A 399 5.58 -59.09 11.74
CA ARG A 399 6.79 -59.01 12.56
C ARG A 399 7.53 -57.72 12.21
N VAL A 400 8.01 -57.03 13.23
CA VAL A 400 8.90 -55.89 13.05
C VAL A 400 10.35 -56.38 13.07
N LEU A 401 11.12 -55.92 12.09
CA LEU A 401 12.55 -56.21 11.94
C LEU A 401 13.36 -54.91 11.95
N GLY A 402 14.68 -55.01 12.16
CA GLY A 402 15.57 -53.86 12.34
C GLY A 402 15.71 -53.46 13.81
N ASP A 403 15.79 -52.16 14.08
CA ASP A 403 16.07 -51.63 15.43
C ASP A 403 14.96 -51.94 16.45
N LEU A 404 13.76 -52.31 15.98
CA LEU A 404 12.61 -52.72 16.80
C LEU A 404 12.33 -54.23 16.70
N SER A 405 13.37 -55.03 16.44
CA SER A 405 13.23 -56.48 16.41
C SER A 405 12.69 -57.04 17.75
N GLY A 406 11.85 -58.08 17.66
CA GLY A 406 11.15 -58.65 18.83
C GLY A 406 9.71 -58.15 19.00
N LEU A 407 9.33 -57.08 18.28
CA LEU A 407 7.94 -56.62 18.24
C LEU A 407 7.13 -57.40 17.19
N ASP A 408 6.01 -57.97 17.59
CA ASP A 408 4.98 -58.51 16.69
C ASP A 408 3.71 -57.66 16.80
N LEU A 409 3.10 -57.36 15.66
CA LEU A 409 1.87 -56.61 15.53
C LEU A 409 0.74 -57.56 15.14
N LEU A 410 -0.37 -57.54 15.87
CA LEU A 410 -1.52 -58.40 15.69
C LEU A 410 -2.77 -57.53 15.53
N ALA A 411 -3.44 -57.63 14.39
CA ALA A 411 -4.60 -56.80 14.05
C ALA A 411 -5.92 -57.60 13.95
N ALA A 412 -5.99 -58.75 14.61
CA ALA A 412 -7.26 -59.46 14.77
C ALA A 412 -8.03 -58.98 15.99
N SER A 413 -9.36 -59.02 15.87
CA SER A 413 -10.27 -58.79 16.99
C SER A 413 -10.19 -59.87 18.07
N VAL A 414 -9.73 -61.08 17.72
CA VAL A 414 -9.47 -62.17 18.66
C VAL A 414 -8.05 -62.68 18.45
N VAL A 415 -7.28 -62.73 19.52
CA VAL A 415 -5.92 -63.28 19.55
C VAL A 415 -5.88 -64.39 20.57
N GLU A 416 -5.44 -65.56 20.14
CA GLU A 416 -5.22 -66.70 21.03
C GLU A 416 -3.85 -66.60 21.70
N VAL A 417 -3.78 -67.06 22.94
CA VAL A 417 -2.53 -67.15 23.71
C VAL A 417 -2.37 -68.59 24.13
N GLY A 418 -1.22 -69.21 23.85
CA GLY A 418 -0.97 -70.60 24.24
C GLY A 418 0.37 -71.15 23.77
N ARG A 419 0.55 -72.46 23.92
CA ARG A 419 1.72 -73.18 23.41
C ARG A 419 1.51 -73.54 21.94
N SER A 420 2.55 -73.36 21.11
CA SER A 420 2.53 -73.86 19.74
C SER A 420 2.37 -75.38 19.72
N ALA A 421 1.47 -75.92 18.91
CA ALA A 421 1.48 -77.35 18.59
C ALA A 421 2.76 -77.66 17.79
N SER A 422 3.42 -78.78 18.05
CA SER A 422 4.70 -79.15 17.44
C SER A 422 4.62 -79.37 15.93
N ASP A 423 3.42 -79.66 15.40
CA ASP A 423 3.20 -80.01 13.99
C ASP A 423 2.33 -79.02 13.21
N ASP A 424 1.71 -78.04 13.88
CA ASP A 424 0.74 -77.18 13.21
C ASP A 424 1.41 -75.92 12.66
N GLN A 425 2.01 -76.06 11.48
CA GLN A 425 2.29 -74.96 10.56
C GLN A 425 1.00 -74.43 9.90
N GLY A 426 -0.16 -74.52 10.56
CA GLY A 426 -1.44 -73.90 10.21
C GLY A 426 -1.36 -72.37 10.25
N GLN A 427 -0.54 -71.86 9.33
CA GLN A 427 -0.22 -70.48 9.03
C GLN A 427 -1.50 -69.72 8.72
N ASN A 428 -1.82 -68.72 9.55
CA ASN A 428 -2.43 -67.42 9.18
C ASN A 428 -3.24 -66.79 10.32
N GLN A 429 -3.48 -67.48 11.44
CA GLN A 429 -4.13 -66.85 12.58
C GLN A 429 -3.12 -66.11 13.47
N PRO A 430 -3.35 -64.82 13.79
CA PRO A 430 -2.54 -64.08 14.75
C PRO A 430 -2.70 -64.69 16.15
N ALA A 431 -1.61 -65.25 16.67
CA ALA A 431 -1.57 -65.86 17.99
C ALA A 431 -0.30 -65.47 18.74
N ILE A 432 -0.39 -65.41 20.06
CA ILE A 432 0.74 -65.27 20.99
C ILE A 432 1.16 -66.68 21.39
N THR A 433 2.28 -67.13 20.83
CA THR A 433 2.85 -68.43 21.14
C THR A 433 4.00 -68.30 22.12
N LEU A 434 3.96 -69.10 23.17
CA LEU A 434 4.96 -69.14 24.24
C LEU A 434 5.53 -70.56 24.36
N GLY A 435 6.81 -70.66 24.68
CA GLY A 435 7.52 -71.93 24.85
C GLY A 435 7.31 -72.61 26.21
N TYR A 436 6.37 -72.15 27.03
CA TYR A 436 6.11 -72.70 28.35
C TYR A 436 5.27 -73.98 28.27
N GLN A 437 5.85 -75.10 28.69
CA GLN A 437 5.30 -76.44 28.53
C GLN A 437 4.05 -76.71 29.37
N ARG A 438 3.83 -75.94 30.44
CA ARG A 438 2.59 -76.00 31.23
C ARG A 438 1.42 -75.24 30.60
N LEU A 439 1.63 -74.50 29.52
CA LEU A 439 0.50 -73.91 28.80
C LEU A 439 -0.21 -74.98 27.97
N SER A 440 -1.54 -74.93 27.97
CA SER A 440 -2.35 -75.63 26.99
C SER A 440 -2.01 -75.12 25.58
N GLN A 441 -2.30 -75.94 24.57
CA GLN A 441 -2.09 -75.58 23.17
C GLN A 441 -3.00 -74.41 22.77
N LEU A 442 -2.66 -73.74 21.65
CA LEU A 442 -3.58 -72.81 20.98
C LEU A 442 -4.98 -73.43 20.82
N GLY A 443 -6.02 -72.60 20.90
CA GLY A 443 -7.42 -73.02 20.97
C GLY A 443 -7.92 -73.57 22.31
N LYS A 444 -7.04 -73.77 23.31
CA LYS A 444 -7.42 -74.29 24.65
C LYS A 444 -6.96 -73.46 25.84
N GLN A 445 -6.03 -72.52 25.64
CA GLN A 445 -5.46 -71.76 26.75
C GLN A 445 -6.26 -70.49 27.01
N ASN A 446 -5.98 -69.37 26.32
CA ASN A 446 -6.74 -68.13 26.50
C ASN A 446 -7.02 -67.43 25.17
N THR A 447 -8.05 -66.58 25.18
CA THR A 447 -8.31 -65.60 24.13
C THR A 447 -8.30 -64.20 24.70
N ILE A 448 -7.70 -63.28 23.95
CA ILE A 448 -7.82 -61.84 24.17
C ILE A 448 -8.69 -61.30 23.05
N THR A 449 -9.83 -60.71 23.41
CA THR A 449 -10.76 -60.09 22.47
C THR A 449 -10.67 -58.58 22.56
N CYS A 450 -10.44 -57.94 21.43
CA CYS A 450 -10.50 -56.49 21.26
C CYS A 450 -11.96 -56.08 20.96
N HIS A 451 -12.47 -55.13 21.73
CA HIS A 451 -13.78 -54.51 21.56
C HIS A 451 -13.59 -53.01 21.32
N ALA A 452 -14.64 -52.32 20.85
CA ALA A 452 -14.58 -50.87 20.64
C ALA A 452 -14.15 -50.06 21.88
N ASN A 453 -14.44 -50.57 23.09
CA ASN A 453 -14.19 -49.88 24.36
C ASN A 453 -13.15 -50.59 25.24
N GLY A 454 -12.23 -51.37 24.67
CA GLY A 454 -11.15 -52.02 25.40
C GLY A 454 -11.07 -53.52 25.15
N PHE A 455 -10.60 -54.26 26.14
CA PHE A 455 -10.21 -55.67 25.96
C PHE A 455 -10.88 -56.58 26.96
N SER A 456 -11.11 -57.82 26.57
CA SER A 456 -11.48 -58.89 27.49
C SER A 456 -10.61 -60.13 27.30
N VAL A 457 -10.37 -60.85 28.40
CA VAL A 457 -9.65 -62.12 28.40
C VAL A 457 -10.61 -63.22 28.83
N ALA A 458 -10.60 -64.34 28.11
CA ALA A 458 -11.35 -65.54 28.48
C ALA A 458 -10.41 -66.76 28.51
N ASP A 459 -10.68 -67.68 29.43
CA ASP A 459 -10.07 -69.00 29.44
C ASP A 459 -10.83 -69.95 28.50
N LEU A 460 -10.09 -70.74 27.71
CA LEU A 460 -10.65 -71.67 26.73
C LEU A 460 -10.62 -73.13 27.22
N ASP A 461 -10.92 -73.34 28.50
CA ASP A 461 -10.83 -74.65 29.17
C ASP A 461 -9.38 -75.14 29.30
N SER A 462 -8.53 -74.25 29.83
CA SER A 462 -7.11 -74.55 30.01
C SER A 462 -6.91 -75.61 31.09
N SER A 463 -5.99 -76.54 30.83
CA SER A 463 -5.76 -77.68 31.73
C SER A 463 -5.15 -77.26 33.08
N ASN A 464 -4.42 -76.14 33.07
CA ASN A 464 -3.68 -75.62 34.20
C ASN A 464 -4.25 -74.29 34.73
N GLY A 465 -5.43 -73.87 34.25
CA GLY A 465 -6.08 -72.64 34.70
C GLY A 465 -5.36 -71.35 34.31
N SER A 466 -6.09 -70.24 34.45
CA SER A 466 -5.62 -68.88 34.17
C SER A 466 -6.18 -67.88 35.17
N TRP A 467 -5.43 -66.82 35.48
CA TRP A 467 -5.85 -65.75 36.39
C TRP A 467 -5.59 -64.38 35.77
N LEU A 468 -6.51 -63.44 35.98
CA LEU A 468 -6.37 -62.03 35.61
C LEU A 468 -6.47 -61.18 36.86
N ASP A 469 -5.42 -60.42 37.20
CA ASP A 469 -5.41 -59.52 38.37
C ASP A 469 -5.87 -60.20 39.67
N ASP A 470 -5.36 -61.41 39.94
CA ASP A 470 -5.71 -62.26 41.08
C ASP A 470 -7.09 -62.95 41.02
N GLU A 471 -7.92 -62.64 40.02
CA GLU A 471 -9.19 -63.33 39.79
C GLU A 471 -9.01 -64.55 38.87
N THR A 472 -9.57 -65.70 39.24
CA THR A 472 -9.55 -66.90 38.38
C THR A 472 -10.48 -66.72 37.18
N LEU A 473 -9.95 -66.98 35.98
CA LEU A 473 -10.73 -67.00 34.75
C LEU A 473 -11.49 -68.33 34.64
N LEU A 474 -12.82 -68.28 34.64
CA LEU A 474 -13.65 -69.46 34.41
C LEU A 474 -13.75 -69.76 32.90
N PRO A 475 -13.71 -71.03 32.48
CA PRO A 475 -13.82 -71.40 31.07
C PRO A 475 -15.05 -70.76 30.40
N GLY A 476 -14.84 -70.12 29.24
CA GLY A 476 -15.89 -69.46 28.47
C GLY A 476 -16.41 -68.14 29.03
N LYS A 477 -16.01 -67.72 30.25
CA LYS A 477 -16.40 -66.44 30.85
C LYS A 477 -15.31 -65.39 30.63
N ALA A 478 -15.60 -64.41 29.78
CA ALA A 478 -14.70 -63.29 29.54
C ALA A 478 -14.71 -62.29 30.70
N LEU A 479 -13.53 -61.87 31.16
CA LEU A 479 -13.33 -60.75 32.07
C LEU A 479 -12.74 -59.55 31.33
N LYS A 480 -13.25 -58.35 31.61
CA LYS A 480 -12.75 -57.11 30.97
C LYS A 480 -11.46 -56.64 31.66
N LEU A 481 -10.50 -56.13 30.87
CA LEU A 481 -9.35 -55.41 31.40
C LEU A 481 -9.83 -54.04 31.91
N ALA A 482 -9.90 -53.88 33.23
CA ALA A 482 -10.36 -52.65 33.87
C ALA A 482 -9.23 -51.65 34.17
N LYS A 483 -7.98 -52.13 34.23
CA LYS A 483 -6.80 -51.33 34.59
C LYS A 483 -5.97 -51.00 33.35
N THR A 484 -5.22 -49.90 33.41
CA THR A 484 -4.21 -49.53 32.39
C THR A 484 -3.10 -50.57 32.30
N GLN A 485 -2.81 -51.26 33.39
CA GLN A 485 -1.89 -52.38 33.44
C GLN A 485 -2.55 -53.52 34.22
N SER A 486 -2.66 -54.69 33.58
CA SER A 486 -3.20 -55.92 34.18
C SER A 486 -2.16 -57.04 34.09
N SER A 487 -2.25 -58.02 34.98
CA SER A 487 -1.38 -59.20 34.99
C SER A 487 -2.18 -60.45 34.67
N LEU A 488 -1.80 -61.15 33.59
CA LEU A 488 -2.40 -62.42 33.19
C LEU A 488 -1.44 -63.57 33.52
N TYR A 489 -1.83 -64.42 34.46
CA TYR A 489 -1.07 -65.58 34.91
C TYR A 489 -1.57 -66.84 34.23
N LEU A 490 -0.66 -67.61 33.64
CA LEU A 490 -0.94 -68.76 32.81
C LEU A 490 -0.19 -70.01 33.28
N GLY A 491 -0.81 -71.18 33.15
CA GLY A 491 -0.16 -72.47 33.46
C GLY A 491 -0.02 -72.73 34.96
N GLY A 492 -1.01 -72.35 35.76
CA GLY A 492 -1.06 -72.58 37.20
C GLY A 492 -1.60 -73.95 37.59
N GLU A 493 -2.42 -73.99 38.65
CA GLU A 493 -3.14 -75.19 39.09
C GLU A 493 -4.58 -74.85 39.43
N THR A 494 -5.53 -75.71 39.03
CA THR A 494 -6.95 -75.53 39.36
C THR A 494 -7.31 -76.08 40.73
N LYS A 495 -6.56 -77.09 41.23
CA LYS A 495 -6.80 -77.78 42.50
C LYS A 495 -5.48 -78.21 43.16
N PRO A 496 -5.00 -77.51 44.19
CA PRO A 496 -5.53 -76.24 44.74
C PRO A 496 -5.33 -75.07 43.75
N PRO A 497 -6.17 -74.03 43.79
CA PRO A 497 -6.02 -72.86 42.91
C PRO A 497 -4.71 -72.15 43.21
N SER A 498 -3.80 -72.10 42.24
CA SER A 498 -2.53 -71.38 42.35
C SER A 498 -2.14 -70.73 41.02
N GLN A 499 -1.64 -69.49 41.08
CA GLN A 499 -1.21 -68.74 39.89
C GLN A 499 -0.01 -69.43 39.22
N GLY A 500 -0.01 -69.44 37.89
CA GLY A 500 1.08 -69.97 37.09
C GLY A 500 2.30 -69.06 37.01
N LEU A 501 3.44 -69.64 36.62
CA LEU A 501 4.72 -68.91 36.49
C LEU A 501 4.80 -68.03 35.25
N CYS A 502 4.00 -68.34 34.22
CA CYS A 502 3.95 -67.55 33.01
C CYS A 502 3.04 -66.33 33.25
N LYS A 503 3.66 -65.22 33.67
CA LYS A 503 2.99 -63.95 33.86
C LYS A 503 3.17 -63.06 32.63
N LEU A 504 2.07 -62.67 32.01
CA LEU A 504 2.03 -61.66 30.96
C LEU A 504 1.57 -60.32 31.55
N THR A 505 2.30 -59.26 31.25
CA THR A 505 1.88 -57.89 31.53
C THR A 505 1.07 -57.38 30.34
N LEU A 506 -0.17 -56.97 30.60
CA LEU A 506 -1.09 -56.41 29.62
C LEU A 506 -1.20 -54.91 29.88
N ILE A 507 -0.66 -54.07 28.98
CA ILE A 507 -0.65 -52.62 29.12
C ILE A 507 -1.57 -52.01 28.06
N SER A 508 -2.59 -51.27 28.48
CA SER A 508 -3.44 -50.45 27.62
C SER A 508 -2.99 -48.99 27.76
N PRO A 509 -2.17 -48.47 26.83
CA PRO A 509 -1.59 -47.15 26.96
C PRO A 509 -2.65 -46.06 26.82
N ALA A 510 -2.68 -45.09 27.72
CA ALA A 510 -3.67 -44.01 27.69
C ALA A 510 -3.62 -43.17 26.39
N SER A 511 -2.44 -43.08 25.75
CA SER A 511 -2.27 -42.35 24.48
C SER A 511 -2.62 -43.17 23.23
N SER A 512 -2.85 -44.47 23.36
CA SER A 512 -3.15 -45.36 22.23
C SER A 512 -4.59 -45.87 22.32
N ILE A 513 -5.44 -45.43 21.39
CA ILE A 513 -6.85 -45.79 21.41
C ILE A 513 -7.01 -47.26 21.01
N GLY A 514 -7.53 -48.06 21.93
CA GLY A 514 -7.91 -49.44 21.69
C GLY A 514 -6.74 -50.38 21.40
N SER A 515 -5.50 -50.04 21.74
CA SER A 515 -4.33 -50.94 21.56
C SER A 515 -3.88 -51.56 22.89
N LEU A 516 -3.36 -52.79 22.83
CA LEU A 516 -2.85 -53.54 23.98
C LEU A 516 -1.43 -54.03 23.71
N ILE A 517 -0.52 -53.71 24.62
CA ILE A 517 0.86 -54.20 24.63
C ILE A 517 0.93 -55.37 25.59
N VAL A 518 1.47 -56.49 25.11
CA VAL A 518 1.63 -57.73 25.87
C VAL A 518 3.11 -58.07 25.93
N THR A 519 3.64 -58.23 27.13
CA THR A 519 5.04 -58.61 27.39
C THR A 519 5.12 -59.70 28.44
N VAL A 520 6.17 -60.52 28.40
CA VAL A 520 6.44 -61.47 29.48
C VAL A 520 7.06 -60.74 30.67
N ASP A 521 6.47 -60.88 31.85
CA ASP A 521 7.03 -60.32 33.08
C ASP A 521 8.20 -61.19 33.57
N ALA A 522 9.42 -60.72 33.33
CA ALA A 522 10.62 -61.43 33.70
C ALA A 522 10.83 -61.56 35.22
N SER A 523 10.20 -60.69 36.03
CA SER A 523 10.36 -60.68 37.49
C SER A 523 9.73 -61.92 38.13
N ALA A 524 8.64 -62.43 37.56
CA ALA A 524 7.94 -63.62 38.05
C ALA A 524 8.80 -64.89 38.00
N VAL A 525 9.80 -64.94 37.10
CA VAL A 525 10.68 -66.10 36.92
C VAL A 525 12.05 -65.91 37.57
N ALA A 526 12.38 -64.69 38.03
CA ALA A 526 13.72 -64.36 38.53
C ALA A 526 14.13 -65.13 39.79
N LEU A 527 13.15 -65.56 40.61
CA LEU A 527 13.36 -66.26 41.88
C LEU A 527 13.19 -67.79 41.77
N MET A 528 12.91 -68.31 40.57
CA MET A 528 12.64 -69.74 40.36
C MET A 528 13.92 -70.55 40.14
N ASP A 529 13.89 -71.85 40.47
CA ASP A 529 14.99 -72.75 40.17
C ASP A 529 15.25 -72.81 38.66
N LYS A 530 16.50 -72.52 38.27
CA LYS A 530 16.96 -72.55 36.88
C LYS A 530 16.72 -73.91 36.22
N SER A 531 16.83 -75.01 36.98
CA SER A 531 16.61 -76.37 36.45
C SER A 531 15.15 -76.58 36.04
N TYR A 532 14.22 -76.11 36.87
CA TYR A 532 12.79 -76.15 36.58
C TYR A 532 12.44 -75.28 35.38
N VAL A 533 12.97 -74.05 35.33
CA VAL A 533 12.70 -73.10 34.25
C VAL A 533 13.23 -73.59 32.91
N SER A 534 14.44 -74.16 32.86
CA SER A 534 14.99 -74.70 31.60
C SER A 534 14.22 -75.91 31.09
N GLN A 535 13.75 -76.79 31.98
CA GLN A 535 12.95 -77.96 31.62
C GLN A 535 11.54 -77.58 31.14
N ASN A 536 10.89 -76.63 31.81
CA ASN A 536 9.49 -76.30 31.54
C ASN A 536 9.31 -75.09 30.61
N TRP A 537 10.33 -74.26 30.42
CA TRP A 537 10.28 -73.07 29.57
C TRP A 537 11.58 -72.87 28.79
N PRO A 538 11.96 -73.81 27.91
CA PRO A 538 13.23 -73.78 27.20
C PRO A 538 13.44 -72.50 26.37
N ASN A 539 12.37 -71.89 25.87
CA ASN A 539 12.43 -70.68 25.04
C ASN A 539 12.24 -69.38 25.83
N LEU A 540 12.33 -69.39 27.17
CA LEU A 540 12.09 -68.20 28.00
C LEU A 540 12.94 -66.99 27.56
N ALA A 541 14.21 -67.21 27.21
CA ALA A 541 15.09 -66.14 26.76
C ALA A 541 14.57 -65.46 25.48
N HIS A 542 13.99 -66.24 24.58
CA HIS A 542 13.34 -65.72 23.37
C HIS A 542 12.03 -65.03 23.71
N ASP A 543 11.15 -65.66 24.48
CA ASP A 543 9.84 -65.09 24.82
C ASP A 543 9.95 -63.78 25.61
N LYS A 544 11.01 -63.62 26.44
CA LYS A 544 11.31 -62.39 27.18
C LYS A 544 11.67 -61.20 26.30
N THR A 545 12.26 -61.41 25.13
CA THR A 545 12.61 -60.32 24.21
C THR A 545 11.45 -59.94 23.30
N ARG A 546 10.34 -60.70 23.35
CA ARG A 546 9.18 -60.44 22.50
C ARG A 546 8.20 -59.51 23.18
N THR A 547 7.65 -58.63 22.34
CA THR A 547 6.52 -57.77 22.68
C THR A 547 5.46 -58.00 21.62
N TRP A 548 4.24 -58.33 22.04
CA TRP A 548 3.11 -58.43 21.14
C TRP A 548 2.24 -57.20 21.29
N VAL A 549 1.82 -56.61 20.19
CA VAL A 549 0.89 -55.49 20.21
C VAL A 549 -0.36 -55.88 19.46
N LEU A 550 -1.47 -55.94 20.19
CA LEU A 550 -2.80 -56.03 19.62
C LEU A 550 -3.19 -54.61 19.21
N LEU A 551 -3.20 -54.35 17.90
CA LEU A 551 -3.61 -53.07 17.35
C LEU A 551 -5.13 -52.96 17.39
N GLY A 552 -5.64 -51.89 18.02
CA GLY A 552 -6.99 -51.40 17.77
C GLY A 552 -6.97 -50.30 16.73
N ASP A 553 -7.53 -49.14 17.09
CA ASP A 553 -7.66 -48.00 16.18
C ASP A 553 -6.30 -47.38 15.85
N ALA A 554 -5.50 -47.08 16.88
CA ALA A 554 -4.18 -46.48 16.71
C ALA A 554 -3.24 -46.75 17.90
N LEU A 555 -2.01 -47.10 17.57
CA LEU A 555 -0.87 -47.20 18.48
C LEU A 555 0.06 -46.01 18.29
N THR A 556 0.30 -45.24 19.34
CA THR A 556 1.27 -44.14 19.31
C THR A 556 2.70 -44.66 19.43
N LEU A 557 3.59 -44.15 18.60
CA LEU A 557 5.03 -44.40 18.68
C LEU A 557 5.72 -43.11 19.09
N GLY A 558 6.40 -43.13 20.23
CA GLY A 558 7.23 -42.03 20.71
C GLY A 558 8.67 -42.46 20.87
N ILE A 559 9.54 -41.50 21.16
CA ILE A 559 10.93 -41.78 21.51
C ILE A 559 11.20 -41.20 22.87
N ASP A 560 11.76 -42.07 23.70
CA ASP A 560 12.13 -41.73 25.05
C ASP A 560 13.25 -40.68 25.03
N SER A 561 12.90 -39.44 25.39
CA SER A 561 13.88 -38.35 25.51
C SER A 561 14.71 -38.46 26.78
N GLU A 562 14.40 -39.38 27.71
CA GLU A 562 15.11 -39.49 28.99
C GLU A 562 16.54 -40.05 28.87
N GLY A 563 17.00 -40.40 27.67
CA GLY A 563 18.43 -40.50 27.36
C GLY A 563 19.16 -39.15 27.43
N SER A 564 18.45 -38.01 27.31
CA SER A 564 18.94 -36.68 27.67
C SER A 564 18.60 -36.33 29.12
N GLY A 565 18.71 -37.32 30.02
CA GLY A 565 18.59 -37.13 31.46
C GLY A 565 19.31 -35.86 31.88
N GLY A 566 18.57 -35.00 32.58
CA GLY A 566 19.00 -33.68 32.98
C GLY A 566 20.44 -33.68 33.47
N ILE A 567 21.34 -33.14 32.66
CA ILE A 567 22.58 -32.59 33.15
C ILE A 567 22.13 -31.37 33.95
N GLY A 568 21.96 -31.58 35.26
CA GLY A 568 22.13 -30.50 36.21
C GLY A 568 23.39 -29.75 35.80
N SER A 569 23.22 -28.45 35.58
CA SER A 569 24.27 -27.47 35.30
C SER A 569 25.54 -27.83 36.10
N GLY A 570 26.48 -28.45 35.41
CA GLY A 570 27.62 -29.14 36.01
C GLY A 570 28.66 -29.34 34.92
N ASP A 571 29.36 -28.24 34.65
CA ASP A 571 30.61 -28.06 33.93
C ASP A 571 31.18 -29.33 33.24
N ARG A 572 31.08 -29.39 31.91
CA ARG A 572 31.74 -30.42 31.08
C ARG A 572 32.57 -29.77 29.97
N SER A 573 33.73 -29.28 30.38
CA SER A 573 34.90 -29.10 29.51
C SER A 573 35.67 -30.43 29.41
N SER A 574 35.23 -31.35 28.55
CA SER A 574 36.09 -32.46 28.08
C SER A 574 35.56 -33.02 26.77
N GLY A 575 36.22 -32.66 25.67
CA GLY A 575 35.87 -33.05 24.31
C GLY A 575 36.18 -34.53 24.04
N GLY A 576 35.17 -35.38 24.26
CA GLY A 576 35.11 -36.72 23.71
C GLY A 576 33.98 -36.81 22.69
N ILE A 577 34.27 -37.23 21.47
CA ILE A 577 33.27 -37.57 20.44
C ILE A 577 32.56 -38.84 20.92
N GLY A 578 31.56 -38.66 21.77
CA GLY A 578 30.74 -39.73 22.33
C GLY A 578 29.60 -40.08 21.38
N SER A 579 29.48 -41.36 21.06
CA SER A 579 28.27 -41.99 20.53
C SER A 579 27.03 -41.43 21.23
N VAL A 580 26.19 -40.69 20.49
CA VAL A 580 24.90 -40.25 20.99
C VAL A 580 24.01 -41.49 21.03
N ASP A 581 23.73 -41.98 22.23
CA ASP A 581 22.79 -43.08 22.42
C ASP A 581 21.43 -42.65 21.86
N ILE A 582 21.06 -43.24 20.73
CA ILE A 582 19.78 -43.02 20.08
C ILE A 582 18.71 -43.60 21.02
N GLY A 583 17.84 -42.74 21.57
CA GLY A 583 16.84 -43.14 22.56
C GLY A 583 15.96 -44.30 22.06
N SER A 584 15.54 -45.19 22.96
CA SER A 584 14.68 -46.33 22.61
C SER A 584 13.27 -45.85 22.20
N VAL A 585 12.64 -46.52 21.23
CA VAL A 585 11.22 -46.29 20.93
C VAL A 585 10.37 -46.69 22.12
N ASP A 586 9.51 -45.79 22.53
CA ASP A 586 8.51 -45.99 23.57
C ASP A 586 7.17 -46.34 22.88
N ILE A 587 6.94 -47.64 22.76
CA ILE A 587 5.75 -48.23 22.12
C ILE A 587 4.53 -47.90 22.97
N GLY A 588 3.52 -47.29 22.36
CA GLY A 588 2.34 -46.81 23.07
C GLY A 588 2.59 -45.59 23.96
N CYS A 589 3.77 -44.98 23.88
CA CYS A 589 4.18 -43.85 24.74
C CYS A 589 3.95 -44.13 26.24
N VAL A 590 4.16 -45.38 26.69
CA VAL A 590 3.89 -45.83 28.06
C VAL A 590 4.81 -45.19 29.09
N ARG A 591 6.00 -44.72 28.66
CA ARG A 591 6.94 -43.97 29.50
C ARG A 591 6.71 -42.46 29.46
N GLY A 592 5.64 -42.00 28.80
CA GLY A 592 5.34 -40.57 28.67
C GLY A 592 6.14 -39.85 27.59
N SER A 593 6.75 -40.59 26.65
CA SER A 593 7.43 -39.98 25.50
C SER A 593 6.49 -39.13 24.64
N THR A 594 7.05 -38.16 23.92
CA THR A 594 6.25 -37.37 22.98
C THR A 594 5.90 -38.22 21.76
N PRO A 595 4.62 -38.26 21.32
CA PRO A 595 4.22 -39.03 20.16
C PRO A 595 4.84 -38.44 18.89
N LEU A 596 5.40 -39.30 18.05
CA LEU A 596 6.02 -38.95 16.76
C LEU A 596 5.25 -39.54 15.58
N ALA A 597 4.71 -40.73 15.73
CA ALA A 597 3.91 -41.40 14.71
C ALA A 597 2.73 -42.17 15.34
N GLN A 598 1.75 -42.52 14.52
CA GLN A 598 0.65 -43.41 14.88
C GLN A 598 0.58 -44.54 13.86
N LEU A 599 0.52 -45.77 14.37
CA LEU A 599 0.37 -47.00 13.61
C LEU A 599 -1.03 -47.56 13.85
N GLY A 600 -1.80 -47.75 12.79
CA GLY A 600 -3.15 -48.34 12.87
C GLY A 600 -3.32 -49.50 11.90
N TYR A 601 -4.44 -50.20 12.00
CA TYR A 601 -4.83 -51.23 11.04
C TYR A 601 -6.26 -51.00 10.56
N ARG A 602 -6.43 -50.76 9.26
CA ARG A 602 -7.75 -50.56 8.63
C ARG A 602 -7.69 -50.95 7.16
N ASP A 603 -8.86 -51.28 6.59
CA ASP A 603 -8.97 -51.75 5.21
C ASP A 603 -7.98 -52.88 4.89
N HIS A 604 -7.84 -53.80 5.86
CA HIS A 604 -6.93 -54.96 5.83
C HIS A 604 -5.43 -54.63 5.69
N ARG A 605 -5.01 -53.41 6.05
CA ARG A 605 -3.62 -52.93 5.89
C ARG A 605 -3.14 -52.20 7.12
N PHE A 606 -1.83 -52.21 7.35
CA PHE A 606 -1.20 -51.35 8.33
C PHE A 606 -1.06 -49.94 7.76
N TRP A 607 -1.38 -48.94 8.57
CA TRP A 607 -1.28 -47.52 8.19
C TRP A 607 -0.38 -46.81 9.17
N LEU A 608 0.46 -45.92 8.65
CA LEU A 608 1.36 -45.10 9.44
C LEU A 608 1.10 -43.63 9.15
N SER A 609 0.93 -42.83 10.20
CA SER A 609 0.76 -41.38 10.11
C SER A 609 1.72 -40.65 11.05
N PRO A 610 2.13 -39.42 10.75
CA PRO A 610 2.79 -38.58 11.74
C PRO A 610 1.81 -38.20 12.85
N ALA A 611 2.30 -38.04 14.09
CA ALA A 611 1.46 -37.58 15.18
C ALA A 611 0.84 -36.20 14.88
N THR A 612 -0.45 -36.03 15.23
CA THR A 612 -1.22 -34.81 14.98
C THR A 612 -0.54 -33.56 15.54
N GLY A 613 -0.54 -32.46 14.78
CA GLY A 613 0.04 -31.18 15.19
C GLY A 613 1.54 -31.01 14.92
N ARG A 614 2.21 -32.01 14.33
CA ARG A 614 3.66 -32.01 14.07
C ARG A 614 4.04 -32.23 12.59
N GLU A 615 3.21 -31.77 11.65
CA GLU A 615 3.44 -31.97 10.20
C GLU A 615 4.81 -31.46 9.71
N ASN A 616 5.31 -30.35 10.27
CA ASN A 616 6.58 -29.76 9.85
C ASN A 616 7.80 -30.41 10.51
N SER A 617 7.64 -30.98 11.70
CA SER A 617 8.72 -31.58 12.49
C SER A 617 8.79 -33.11 12.37
N SER A 618 8.04 -33.73 11.45
CA SER A 618 8.01 -35.18 11.34
C SER A 618 9.41 -35.71 11.00
N GLN A 619 10.01 -36.42 11.95
CA GLN A 619 11.22 -37.24 11.78
C GLN A 619 10.89 -38.62 11.19
N LEU A 620 9.67 -38.77 10.66
CA LEU A 620 9.17 -39.99 10.05
C LEU A 620 9.48 -39.98 8.56
N THR A 621 10.27 -40.96 8.11
CA THR A 621 10.46 -41.23 6.68
C THR A 621 10.15 -42.69 6.38
N ILE A 622 9.67 -42.96 5.17
CA ILE A 622 9.52 -44.33 4.66
C ILE A 622 10.21 -44.39 3.31
N ASN A 623 11.14 -45.33 3.14
CA ASN A 623 12.02 -45.42 1.97
C ASN A 623 12.67 -44.06 1.66
N GLN A 624 13.17 -43.37 2.69
CA GLN A 624 13.78 -42.02 2.60
C GLN A 624 12.82 -40.89 2.16
N VAL A 625 11.51 -41.16 2.04
CA VAL A 625 10.50 -40.15 1.74
C VAL A 625 9.93 -39.62 3.05
N LYS A 626 10.02 -38.31 3.29
CA LYS A 626 9.38 -37.66 4.44
C LYS A 626 7.86 -37.83 4.37
N ILE A 627 7.29 -38.41 5.41
CA ILE A 627 5.85 -38.65 5.51
C ILE A 627 5.20 -37.50 6.28
N ILE A 628 4.28 -36.81 5.62
CA ILE A 628 3.53 -35.66 6.18
C ILE A 628 2.04 -35.97 6.35
N ALA A 629 1.61 -37.17 5.97
CA ALA A 629 0.23 -37.62 6.03
C ALA A 629 0.16 -39.13 6.20
N GLU A 630 -1.00 -39.62 6.60
CA GLU A 630 -1.25 -41.04 6.73
C GLU A 630 -1.11 -41.80 5.40
N VAL A 631 -0.35 -42.90 5.43
CA VAL A 631 -0.06 -43.77 4.28
C VAL A 631 -0.17 -45.25 4.67
N PRO A 632 -0.60 -46.13 3.74
CA PRO A 632 -0.56 -47.56 3.99
C PRO A 632 0.88 -48.06 3.90
N LEU A 633 1.22 -49.04 4.73
CA LEU A 633 2.53 -49.70 4.71
C LEU A 633 2.51 -50.86 3.71
N ILE A 634 3.59 -50.95 2.93
CA ILE A 634 3.90 -52.08 2.05
C ILE A 634 4.93 -52.98 2.75
N ALA A 635 4.83 -54.29 2.57
CA ALA A 635 5.78 -55.25 3.14
C ALA A 635 7.23 -54.90 2.76
N GLY A 636 8.13 -54.91 3.74
CA GLY A 636 9.54 -54.55 3.55
C GLY A 636 9.84 -53.06 3.39
N ALA A 637 8.84 -52.17 3.46
CA ALA A 637 9.10 -50.73 3.43
C ALA A 637 9.92 -50.31 4.66
N LYS A 638 11.05 -49.64 4.43
CA LYS A 638 11.97 -49.19 5.48
C LYS A 638 11.43 -47.92 6.12
N ILE A 639 10.99 -48.04 7.36
CA ILE A 639 10.49 -46.95 8.19
C ILE A 639 11.68 -46.41 9.00
N GLN A 640 11.87 -45.10 8.98
CA GLN A 640 12.83 -44.43 9.84
C GLN A 640 12.11 -43.45 10.76
N LEU A 641 12.31 -43.56 12.07
CA LEU A 641 11.70 -42.73 13.10
C LEU A 641 12.79 -42.25 14.07
N ALA A 642 13.11 -40.96 14.00
CA ALA A 642 14.24 -40.31 14.70
C ALA A 642 15.54 -41.14 14.74
N GLY A 643 15.99 -41.54 13.56
CA GLY A 643 17.24 -42.27 13.39
C GLY A 643 17.09 -43.79 13.43
N LEU A 644 16.08 -44.31 14.13
CA LEU A 644 15.84 -45.75 14.20
C LEU A 644 15.18 -46.26 12.92
N THR A 645 15.68 -47.37 12.40
CA THR A 645 15.25 -47.97 11.13
C THR A 645 14.66 -49.36 11.37
N PHE A 646 13.43 -49.56 10.92
CA PHE A 646 12.73 -50.83 11.02
C PHE A 646 11.81 -51.07 9.81
N TRP A 647 11.33 -52.29 9.63
CA TRP A 647 10.35 -52.61 8.59
C TRP A 647 9.43 -53.73 9.06
N LEU A 648 8.29 -53.86 8.38
CA LEU A 648 7.28 -54.86 8.69
C LEU A 648 7.37 -56.01 7.68
N GLU A 649 7.32 -57.25 8.19
CA GLU A 649 7.15 -58.47 7.39
C GLU A 649 5.87 -59.21 7.80
N PRO A 650 5.06 -59.71 6.85
CA PRO A 650 3.88 -60.49 7.19
C PRO A 650 4.21 -61.74 8.03
N LEU A 651 3.54 -61.90 9.17
CA LEU A 651 3.70 -63.09 9.99
C LEU A 651 3.00 -64.27 9.29
N GLY A 652 3.71 -65.38 9.06
CA GLY A 652 3.17 -66.59 8.42
C GLY A 652 3.36 -66.68 6.90
N ALA A 653 3.91 -65.65 6.24
CA ALA A 653 4.38 -65.82 4.87
C ALA A 653 5.55 -66.82 4.89
N ALA A 654 5.32 -68.04 4.39
CA ALA A 654 6.38 -69.01 4.21
C ALA A 654 7.54 -68.30 3.48
N HIS A 655 8.73 -68.27 4.10
CA HIS A 655 9.94 -67.83 3.44
C HIS A 655 10.21 -68.80 2.29
N ASN A 656 9.56 -68.58 1.14
CA ASN A 656 10.02 -69.10 -0.13
C ASN A 656 11.32 -68.35 -0.41
N LYS A 657 12.41 -68.87 0.16
CA LYS A 657 13.79 -68.47 -0.09
C LYS A 657 14.12 -68.72 -1.56
N LYS A 658 13.67 -67.81 -2.41
CA LYS A 658 14.31 -67.44 -3.66
C LYS A 658 14.39 -65.92 -3.65
N SER A 659 15.33 -65.41 -2.86
CA SER A 659 15.91 -64.10 -3.16
C SER A 659 16.61 -64.23 -4.52
N PRO A 660 16.49 -63.26 -5.43
CA PRO A 660 17.45 -63.09 -6.52
C PRO A 660 18.86 -62.82 -5.97
#